data_AF-A0A7C4K286-F1
#
_entry.id   AF-A0A7C4K286-F1
#
_cell.length_a   1.000
_cell.length_b   1.000
_cell.length_c   1.000
_cell.angle_alpha   90.00
_cell.angle_beta   90.00
_cell.angle_gamma   90.00
#
_symmetry.space_group_name_H-M   'P 1'
#
loop_
_entity.id
_entity.type
_entity.pdbx_description
1 polymer ?
#
loop_
_entity_poly.entity_id
_entity_poly.type
_entity_poly.pdbx_seq_one_letter_code
_entity_poly.pdbx_strand_id
1 'polypeptide(L)'
;MSPSGQNPRFKIRDWPINTRLLLGFGLIILFVIGLALVNYFSFLTIQKSVNEALVEGLQIRDLGNRIQNDLIAARRQEQAFLLNWQEEGYENAVNNYLIPHGNAITDIRQTIVKLGSLTAGQEGPLFARINPKLAELSTALTTYRSEFNAVTNLIKEQGTEGNGIVGELESAEQALLSQISLQADDELLTLVLQLQASEKKYRVYGKQGDLEAASLTIDQIRSILTNKPEIESQNIIPLLDRYEAALTDLARVNTEINQHTQQYTIAAEAIQPLALDIAATGTEYANEQLTSVTQNTQRAQTILLIATLMTVITGAAFSFSLARQISHPLQELTKTALEIGKGDLQAEVKIQSQDEIGMLASTFNSMTQQLRDLITSLEQRVAERTAELEQTTIQSNKRADQLQTISEVARIIAGEQNIETLLPLITEVVSNRFGFYHAGIFLNDETNTFARLRAANSEGGKRMLARGHRLRIGEEGIVGYVTSIGKARIALDVGEDAIYFDNPDLPDTRSEMALPLIARGRIIGALDIQSTTPNAFKSEDASILQILADQVAIAIENARLYEETRRTLAEIETLNRQYIAERWQAITARRAIVGFYHSLTEETKPITRPVDHEEIRRAIKTGTVAVATPNENAQQKSALAVPVSIRGKTLATIHVQSSNPNRRWSQSEIALLQAVAERVGAALETARLFEESEKRAQKEKIISDISARIGATVDFQNILHTAAEELGRVIPGSEVVIQLRQDETS
;
A
#
# COMPACT_ATOMS: atom_id res chain seq x y z
N MET A 1 -38.63 -17.13 71.70
CA MET A 1 -37.37 -16.37 71.56
C MET A 1 -36.60 -16.95 70.39
N SER A 2 -36.68 -16.32 69.23
CA SER A 2 -35.99 -16.78 68.01
C SER A 2 -34.61 -16.12 67.91
N PRO A 3 -33.52 -16.87 67.69
CA PRO A 3 -32.23 -16.28 67.39
C PRO A 3 -32.19 -15.88 65.90
N SER A 4 -31.83 -14.63 65.67
CA SER A 4 -31.62 -14.01 64.38
C SER A 4 -30.43 -14.63 63.64
N GLY A 5 -30.71 -15.31 62.53
CA GLY A 5 -29.69 -15.72 61.57
C GLY A 5 -29.10 -14.50 60.86
N GLN A 6 -27.90 -14.08 61.27
CA GLN A 6 -27.08 -13.18 60.47
C GLN A 6 -26.44 -13.96 59.32
N ASN A 7 -26.88 -13.70 58.10
CA ASN A 7 -26.22 -14.16 56.87
C ASN A 7 -24.79 -13.57 56.82
N PRO A 8 -23.72 -14.36 56.62
CA PRO A 8 -22.39 -13.80 56.43
C PRO A 8 -22.36 -13.04 55.09
N ARG A 9 -22.31 -11.71 55.15
CA ARG A 9 -22.04 -10.89 53.97
C ARG A 9 -20.59 -11.14 53.55
N PHE A 10 -20.39 -11.96 52.52
CA PHE A 10 -19.11 -12.11 51.83
C PHE A 10 -18.65 -10.73 51.33
N LYS A 11 -17.60 -10.17 51.94
CA LYS A 11 -17.02 -8.89 51.53
C LYS A 11 -15.82 -9.16 50.63
N ILE A 12 -15.80 -8.53 49.45
CA ILE A 12 -14.69 -8.63 48.48
C ILE A 12 -13.34 -8.23 49.10
N ARG A 13 -13.35 -7.39 50.15
CA ARG A 13 -12.17 -6.98 50.92
C ARG A 13 -11.46 -8.13 51.64
N ASP A 14 -12.08 -9.28 51.80
CA ASP A 14 -11.51 -10.44 52.51
C ASP A 14 -11.01 -11.54 51.55
N TRP A 15 -11.04 -11.32 50.24
CA TRP A 15 -10.54 -12.29 49.25
C TRP A 15 -9.01 -12.28 49.14
N PRO A 16 -8.35 -13.38 48.77
CA PRO A 16 -6.91 -13.32 48.47
C PRO A 16 -6.57 -12.24 47.42
N ILE A 17 -5.47 -11.51 47.61
CA ILE A 17 -5.07 -10.38 46.74
C ILE A 17 -4.96 -10.84 45.27
N ASN A 18 -4.42 -12.03 45.03
CA ASN A 18 -4.27 -12.61 43.69
C ASN A 18 -5.62 -12.79 42.96
N THR A 19 -6.67 -13.23 43.67
CA THR A 19 -8.01 -13.45 43.12
C THR A 19 -8.64 -12.12 42.70
N ARG A 20 -8.43 -11.06 43.49
CA ARG A 20 -8.94 -9.72 43.17
C ARG A 20 -8.21 -9.10 41.97
N LEU A 21 -6.89 -9.27 41.90
CA LEU A 21 -6.09 -8.82 40.76
C LEU A 21 -6.51 -9.55 39.48
N LEU A 22 -6.65 -10.88 39.54
CA LEU A 22 -7.01 -11.69 38.39
C LEU A 22 -8.40 -11.33 37.85
N LEU A 23 -9.39 -11.09 38.72
CA LEU A 23 -10.72 -10.65 38.30
C LEU A 23 -10.72 -9.23 37.72
N GLY A 24 -9.96 -8.30 38.31
CA GLY A 24 -9.86 -6.94 37.79
C GLY A 24 -9.18 -6.85 36.42
N PHE A 25 -8.02 -7.50 36.28
CA PHE A 25 -7.33 -7.58 34.99
C PHE A 25 -8.12 -8.41 33.97
N GLY A 26 -8.74 -9.51 34.39
CA GLY A 26 -9.58 -10.33 33.51
C GLY A 26 -10.76 -9.55 32.94
N LEU A 27 -11.39 -8.69 33.74
CA LEU A 27 -12.50 -7.85 33.30
C LEU A 27 -12.04 -6.77 32.30
N ILE A 28 -10.87 -6.15 32.52
CA ILE A 28 -10.26 -5.22 31.55
C ILE A 28 -9.95 -5.93 30.22
N ILE A 29 -9.35 -7.12 30.27
CA ILE A 29 -9.05 -7.94 29.08
C ILE A 29 -10.34 -8.27 28.32
N LEU A 30 -11.42 -8.62 29.02
CA LEU A 30 -12.71 -8.94 28.40
C LEU A 30 -13.29 -7.72 27.65
N PHE A 31 -13.18 -6.51 28.22
CA PHE A 31 -13.55 -5.28 27.53
C PHE A 31 -12.70 -5.01 26.28
N VAL A 32 -11.38 -5.23 26.35
CA VAL A 32 -10.47 -5.10 25.21
C VAL A 32 -10.82 -6.08 24.09
N ILE A 33 -11.12 -7.34 24.44
CA ILE A 33 -11.58 -8.35 23.48
C ILE A 33 -12.92 -7.95 22.86
N GLY A 34 -13.87 -7.46 23.67
CA GLY A 34 -15.16 -6.96 23.19
C GLY A 34 -15.00 -5.81 22.18
N LEU A 35 -14.12 -4.84 22.48
CA LEU A 35 -13.77 -3.75 21.55
C LEU A 35 -13.21 -4.28 20.23
N ALA A 36 -12.29 -5.24 20.29
CA ALA A 36 -11.71 -5.85 19.09
C ALA A 36 -12.76 -6.57 18.23
N LEU A 37 -13.69 -7.30 18.87
CA LEU A 37 -14.78 -7.99 18.18
C LEU A 37 -15.74 -7.02 17.49
N VAL A 38 -16.17 -5.95 18.17
CA VAL A 38 -17.03 -4.91 17.57
C VAL A 38 -16.35 -4.30 16.34
N ASN A 39 -15.05 -3.99 16.45
CA ASN A 39 -14.30 -3.42 15.34
C ASN A 39 -14.20 -4.40 14.15
N TYR A 40 -13.93 -5.69 14.42
CA TYR A 40 -13.85 -6.72 13.40
C TYR A 40 -15.18 -6.92 12.65
N PHE A 41 -16.31 -7.04 13.36
CA PHE A 41 -17.62 -7.20 12.73
C PHE A 41 -18.05 -5.94 11.97
N SER A 42 -17.70 -4.75 12.46
CA SER A 42 -17.93 -3.51 11.73
C SER A 42 -17.15 -3.50 10.41
N PHE A 43 -15.88 -3.92 10.42
CA PHE A 43 -15.05 -3.97 9.23
C PHE A 43 -15.64 -4.93 8.18
N LEU A 44 -16.04 -6.14 8.58
CA LEU A 44 -16.68 -7.11 7.68
C LEU A 44 -17.97 -6.55 7.05
N THR A 45 -18.79 -5.86 7.84
CA THR A 45 -20.04 -5.25 7.36
C THR A 45 -19.77 -4.12 6.35
N ILE A 46 -18.80 -3.25 6.64
CA ILE A 46 -18.39 -2.16 5.75
C ILE A 46 -17.84 -2.74 4.44
N GLN A 47 -16.96 -3.74 4.52
CA GLN A 47 -16.38 -4.38 3.34
C GLN A 47 -17.47 -4.98 2.44
N LYS A 48 -18.47 -5.65 3.03
CA LYS A 48 -19.61 -6.20 2.30
C LYS A 48 -20.41 -5.09 1.59
N SER A 49 -20.84 -4.05 2.31
CA SER A 49 -21.64 -2.97 1.72
C SER A 49 -20.88 -2.15 0.67
N VAL A 50 -19.56 -1.96 0.83
CA VAL A 50 -18.71 -1.32 -0.18
C VAL A 50 -18.61 -2.20 -1.44
N ASN A 51 -18.46 -3.51 -1.28
CA ASN A 51 -18.40 -4.44 -2.39
C ASN A 51 -19.74 -4.47 -3.16
N GLU A 52 -20.87 -4.51 -2.45
CA GLU A 52 -22.20 -4.41 -3.05
C GLU A 52 -22.39 -3.06 -3.78
N ALA A 53 -21.96 -1.93 -3.20
CA ALA A 53 -22.05 -0.62 -3.85
C ALA A 53 -21.18 -0.51 -5.12
N LEU A 54 -19.91 -0.90 -5.04
CA LEU A 54 -18.92 -0.74 -6.11
C LEU A 54 -19.08 -1.80 -7.21
N VAL A 55 -19.30 -3.05 -6.84
CA VAL A 55 -19.29 -4.17 -7.78
C VAL A 55 -20.68 -4.40 -8.34
N GLU A 56 -21.76 -4.23 -7.59
CA GLU A 56 -23.10 -4.53 -8.10
C GLU A 56 -23.80 -3.26 -8.60
N GLY A 57 -23.93 -2.23 -7.77
CA GLY A 57 -24.64 -0.99 -8.13
C GLY A 57 -24.03 -0.22 -9.30
N LEU A 58 -22.72 0.06 -9.24
CA LEU A 58 -22.03 0.79 -10.31
C LEU A 58 -21.91 -0.03 -11.61
N GLN A 59 -21.76 -1.35 -11.54
CA GLN A 59 -21.74 -2.18 -12.75
C GLN A 59 -23.11 -2.19 -13.43
N ILE A 60 -24.22 -2.27 -12.68
CA ILE A 60 -25.56 -2.16 -13.25
C ILE A 60 -25.74 -0.82 -13.96
N ARG A 61 -25.27 0.28 -13.33
CA ARG A 61 -25.28 1.62 -13.93
C ARG A 61 -24.52 1.67 -15.25
N ASP A 62 -23.29 1.19 -15.24
CA ASP A 62 -22.40 1.28 -16.41
C ASP A 62 -22.90 0.39 -17.56
N LEU A 63 -23.48 -0.78 -17.27
CA LEU A 63 -24.12 -1.64 -18.27
C LEU A 63 -25.40 -1.01 -18.84
N GLY A 64 -26.22 -0.36 -18.01
CA GLY A 64 -27.39 0.40 -18.49
C GLY A 64 -26.98 1.55 -19.43
N ASN A 65 -25.93 2.29 -19.09
CA ASN A 65 -25.37 3.34 -19.96
C ASN A 65 -24.75 2.78 -21.24
N ARG A 66 -24.13 1.59 -21.17
CA ARG A 66 -23.58 0.92 -22.36
C ARG A 66 -24.66 0.57 -23.37
N ILE A 67 -25.81 0.08 -22.92
CA ILE A 67 -26.97 -0.19 -23.79
C ILE A 67 -27.37 1.08 -24.56
N GLN A 68 -27.37 2.25 -23.91
CA GLN A 68 -27.68 3.50 -24.60
C GLN A 68 -26.66 3.84 -25.70
N ASN A 69 -25.38 3.70 -25.41
CA ASN A 69 -24.32 4.01 -26.36
C ASN A 69 -24.38 3.08 -27.57
N ASP A 70 -24.58 1.79 -27.34
CA ASP A 70 -24.70 0.79 -28.40
C ASP A 70 -26.00 1.00 -29.21
N LEU A 71 -27.10 1.44 -28.57
CA LEU A 71 -28.33 1.82 -29.26
C LEU A 71 -28.12 3.03 -30.17
N ILE A 72 -27.42 4.07 -29.71
CA ILE A 72 -27.08 5.24 -30.53
C ILE A 72 -26.23 4.82 -31.73
N ALA A 73 -25.27 3.92 -31.52
CA ALA A 73 -24.46 3.36 -32.61
C ALA A 73 -25.33 2.60 -33.62
N ALA A 74 -26.22 1.72 -33.17
CA ALA A 74 -27.15 0.99 -34.03
C ALA A 74 -28.04 1.95 -34.83
N ARG A 75 -28.65 2.95 -34.19
CA ARG A 75 -29.52 3.94 -34.85
C ARG A 75 -28.77 4.78 -35.89
N ARG A 76 -27.50 5.10 -35.65
CA ARG A 76 -26.66 5.79 -36.63
C ARG A 76 -26.45 4.95 -37.90
N GLN A 77 -26.18 3.66 -37.73
CA GLN A 77 -25.98 2.75 -38.86
C GLN A 77 -27.29 2.47 -39.61
N GLU A 78 -28.40 2.35 -38.87
CA GLU A 78 -29.76 2.25 -39.44
C GLU A 78 -30.05 3.44 -40.37
N GLN A 79 -29.85 4.67 -39.86
CA GLN A 79 -30.11 5.88 -40.63
C GLN A 79 -29.17 6.00 -41.84
N ALA A 80 -27.89 5.63 -41.69
CA ALA A 80 -26.93 5.65 -42.79
C ALA A 80 -27.30 4.65 -43.90
N PHE A 81 -27.76 3.44 -43.52
CA PHE A 81 -28.25 2.45 -44.47
C PHE A 81 -29.43 2.99 -45.27
N LEU A 82 -30.47 3.50 -44.59
CA LEU A 82 -31.70 3.98 -45.23
C LEU A 82 -31.46 5.18 -46.17
N LEU A 83 -30.44 6.01 -45.91
CA LEU A 83 -30.10 7.16 -46.74
C LEU A 83 -29.27 6.79 -47.98
N ASN A 84 -28.35 5.84 -47.87
CA ASN A 84 -27.29 5.66 -48.87
C ASN A 84 -27.44 4.39 -49.72
N TRP A 85 -28.33 3.45 -49.36
CA TRP A 85 -28.40 2.14 -50.04
C TRP A 85 -28.74 2.22 -51.54
N GLN A 86 -29.51 3.23 -51.96
CA GLN A 86 -29.88 3.43 -53.35
C GLN A 86 -28.70 3.90 -54.21
N GLU A 87 -27.80 4.71 -53.63
CA GLU A 87 -26.62 5.23 -54.34
C GLU A 87 -25.45 4.23 -54.34
N GLU A 88 -25.22 3.54 -53.23
CA GLU A 88 -24.08 2.62 -53.07
C GLU A 88 -24.35 1.20 -53.59
N GLY A 89 -25.62 0.84 -53.76
CA GLY A 89 -26.08 -0.51 -54.05
C GLY A 89 -26.21 -1.37 -52.79
N TYR A 90 -27.18 -2.30 -52.81
CA TYR A 90 -27.57 -3.09 -51.63
C TYR A 90 -26.41 -3.86 -50.99
N GLU A 91 -25.61 -4.59 -51.78
CA GLU A 91 -24.49 -5.41 -51.27
C GLU A 91 -23.39 -4.57 -50.58
N ASN A 92 -23.11 -3.38 -51.09
CA ASN A 92 -22.15 -2.47 -50.45
C ASN A 92 -22.73 -1.90 -49.15
N ALA A 93 -23.99 -1.49 -49.18
CA ALA A 93 -24.70 -0.96 -48.01
C ALA A 93 -24.84 -2.00 -46.87
N VAL A 94 -24.97 -3.28 -47.21
CA VAL A 94 -24.95 -4.39 -46.24
C VAL A 94 -23.62 -4.39 -45.46
N ASN A 95 -22.50 -4.35 -46.17
CA ASN A 95 -21.18 -4.38 -45.54
C ASN A 95 -20.86 -3.11 -44.75
N ASN A 96 -21.24 -1.95 -45.28
CA ASN A 96 -20.94 -0.65 -44.68
C ASN A 96 -21.80 -0.35 -43.45
N TYR A 97 -23.05 -0.82 -43.41
CA TYR A 97 -24.03 -0.37 -42.42
C TYR A 97 -24.77 -1.50 -41.70
N LEU A 98 -25.26 -2.53 -42.42
CA LEU A 98 -26.05 -3.60 -41.78
C LEU A 98 -25.20 -4.52 -40.89
N ILE A 99 -23.96 -4.83 -41.29
CA ILE A 99 -23.04 -5.62 -40.45
C ILE A 99 -22.70 -4.84 -39.16
N PRO A 100 -22.23 -3.57 -39.21
CA PRO A 100 -22.03 -2.77 -37.99
C PRO A 100 -23.28 -2.60 -37.13
N HIS A 101 -24.46 -2.43 -37.74
CA HIS A 101 -25.74 -2.40 -37.02
C HIS A 101 -25.98 -3.70 -36.25
N GLY A 102 -25.86 -4.85 -36.92
CA GLY A 102 -26.05 -6.16 -36.31
C GLY A 102 -25.07 -6.46 -35.17
N ASN A 103 -23.83 -5.96 -35.27
CA ASN A 103 -22.85 -6.02 -34.19
C ASN A 103 -23.31 -5.22 -32.96
N ALA A 104 -23.74 -3.97 -33.15
CA ALA A 104 -24.25 -3.14 -32.06
C ALA A 104 -25.49 -3.77 -31.37
N ILE A 105 -26.43 -4.33 -32.14
CA ILE A 105 -27.58 -5.07 -31.59
C ILE A 105 -27.13 -6.31 -30.79
N THR A 106 -26.06 -6.97 -31.22
CA THR A 106 -25.50 -8.13 -30.50
C THR A 106 -24.83 -7.71 -29.20
N ASP A 107 -24.12 -6.58 -29.19
CA ASP A 107 -23.50 -6.01 -27.98
C ASP A 107 -24.55 -5.60 -26.95
N ILE A 108 -25.66 -4.98 -27.38
CA ILE A 108 -26.80 -4.69 -26.50
C ILE A 108 -27.33 -6.00 -25.89
N ARG A 109 -27.59 -7.02 -26.71
CA ARG A 109 -28.11 -8.32 -26.25
C ARG A 109 -27.21 -8.97 -25.21
N GLN A 110 -25.89 -8.99 -25.45
CA GLN A 110 -24.92 -9.52 -24.49
C GLN A 110 -24.93 -8.71 -23.19
N THR A 111 -25.05 -7.39 -23.27
CA THR A 111 -25.15 -6.51 -22.12
C THR A 111 -26.41 -6.77 -21.30
N ILE A 112 -27.55 -7.05 -21.94
CA ILE A 112 -28.80 -7.47 -21.28
C ILE A 112 -28.61 -8.80 -20.54
N VAL A 113 -28.00 -9.80 -21.18
CA VAL A 113 -27.73 -11.10 -20.56
C VAL A 113 -26.83 -10.94 -19.34
N LYS A 114 -25.79 -10.10 -19.45
CA LYS A 114 -24.89 -9.80 -18.32
C LYS A 114 -25.63 -9.12 -17.18
N LEU A 115 -26.48 -8.13 -17.46
CA LEU A 115 -27.34 -7.51 -16.46
C LEU A 115 -28.24 -8.55 -15.78
N GLY A 116 -28.89 -9.42 -16.55
CA GLY A 116 -29.71 -10.50 -16.01
C GLY A 116 -28.94 -11.44 -15.09
N SER A 117 -27.68 -11.76 -15.43
CA SER A 117 -26.84 -12.60 -14.56
C SER A 117 -26.43 -11.90 -13.25
N LEU A 118 -26.30 -10.57 -13.26
CA LEU A 118 -25.98 -9.78 -12.06
C LEU A 118 -27.19 -9.62 -11.14
N THR A 119 -28.40 -9.56 -11.70
CA THR A 119 -29.64 -9.35 -10.93
C THR A 119 -30.40 -10.65 -10.63
N ALA A 120 -29.97 -11.78 -11.19
CA ALA A 120 -30.57 -13.08 -10.95
C ALA A 120 -30.36 -13.54 -9.50
N GLY A 121 -31.46 -13.89 -8.82
CA GLY A 121 -31.41 -14.39 -7.44
C GLY A 121 -31.16 -13.33 -6.37
N GLN A 122 -31.03 -12.06 -6.75
CA GLN A 122 -30.89 -10.95 -5.81
C GLN A 122 -32.25 -10.56 -5.24
N GLU A 123 -32.34 -10.52 -3.91
CA GLU A 123 -33.55 -10.12 -3.19
C GLU A 123 -33.52 -8.63 -2.85
N GLY A 124 -34.64 -7.94 -3.02
CA GLY A 124 -34.77 -6.54 -2.60
C GLY A 124 -35.74 -5.72 -3.48
N PRO A 125 -36.27 -4.61 -2.94
CA PRO A 125 -37.25 -3.78 -3.63
C PRO A 125 -36.70 -3.15 -4.93
N LEU A 126 -35.39 -2.92 -5.01
CA LEU A 126 -34.74 -2.38 -6.20
C LEU A 126 -34.58 -3.44 -7.30
N PHE A 127 -34.19 -4.68 -6.97
CA PHE A 127 -34.07 -5.77 -7.95
C PHE A 127 -35.43 -6.23 -8.48
N ALA A 128 -36.49 -6.13 -7.66
CA ALA A 128 -37.87 -6.31 -8.09
C ALA A 128 -38.31 -5.30 -9.17
N ARG A 129 -37.67 -4.12 -9.24
CA ARG A 129 -37.89 -3.12 -10.29
C ARG A 129 -37.05 -3.35 -11.54
N ILE A 130 -35.86 -3.94 -11.44
CA ILE A 130 -34.95 -4.13 -12.59
C ILE A 130 -35.34 -5.34 -13.43
N ASN A 131 -35.67 -6.47 -12.81
CA ASN A 131 -35.91 -7.72 -13.53
C ASN A 131 -37.05 -7.65 -14.56
N PRO A 132 -38.21 -7.02 -14.27
CA PRO A 132 -39.25 -6.81 -15.28
C PRO A 132 -38.78 -5.94 -16.46
N LYS A 133 -38.03 -4.87 -16.17
CA LYS A 133 -37.49 -3.97 -17.21
C LYS A 133 -36.48 -4.65 -18.12
N LEU A 134 -35.69 -5.59 -17.60
CA LEU A 134 -34.78 -6.39 -18.42
C LEU A 134 -35.55 -7.28 -19.41
N ALA A 135 -36.68 -7.85 -18.99
CA ALA A 135 -37.55 -8.63 -19.87
C ALA A 135 -38.20 -7.74 -20.95
N GLU A 136 -38.70 -6.56 -20.57
CA GLU A 136 -39.24 -5.57 -21.51
C GLU A 136 -38.18 -5.10 -22.51
N LEU A 137 -36.98 -4.80 -22.03
CA LEU A 137 -35.87 -4.32 -22.87
C LEU A 137 -35.35 -5.42 -23.81
N SER A 138 -35.32 -6.69 -23.36
CA SER A 138 -35.04 -7.83 -24.24
C SER A 138 -36.11 -8.01 -25.32
N THR A 139 -37.38 -7.80 -24.97
CA THR A 139 -38.50 -7.89 -25.91
C THR A 139 -38.41 -6.78 -26.95
N ALA A 140 -38.23 -5.53 -26.51
CA ALA A 140 -38.08 -4.37 -27.38
C ALA A 140 -36.88 -4.53 -28.33
N LEU A 141 -35.73 -5.00 -27.85
CA LEU A 141 -34.56 -5.26 -28.72
C LEU A 141 -34.84 -6.35 -29.76
N THR A 142 -35.57 -7.40 -29.37
CA THR A 142 -35.92 -8.50 -30.27
C THR A 142 -36.86 -8.01 -31.38
N THR A 143 -37.88 -7.23 -31.02
CA THR A 143 -38.79 -6.59 -31.98
C THR A 143 -38.02 -5.64 -32.88
N TYR A 144 -37.20 -4.73 -32.33
CA TYR A 144 -36.40 -3.78 -33.11
C TYR A 144 -35.55 -4.49 -34.17
N ARG A 145 -34.82 -5.56 -33.79
CA ARG A 145 -34.03 -6.36 -34.73
C ARG A 145 -34.88 -7.06 -35.78
N SER A 146 -35.97 -7.70 -35.37
CA SER A 146 -36.83 -8.49 -36.27
C SER A 146 -37.49 -7.61 -37.33
N GLU A 147 -38.07 -6.50 -36.89
CA GLU A 147 -38.80 -5.57 -37.76
C GLU A 147 -37.85 -4.79 -38.68
N PHE A 148 -36.66 -4.40 -38.21
CA PHE A 148 -35.64 -3.80 -39.08
C PHE A 148 -35.15 -4.80 -40.13
N ASN A 149 -34.91 -6.06 -39.76
CA ASN A 149 -34.54 -7.10 -40.72
C ASN A 149 -35.62 -7.30 -41.79
N ALA A 150 -36.91 -7.25 -41.43
CA ALA A 150 -38.02 -7.30 -42.39
C ALA A 150 -37.93 -6.15 -43.41
N VAL A 151 -37.66 -4.92 -42.96
CA VAL A 151 -37.42 -3.77 -43.85
C VAL A 151 -36.23 -4.01 -44.77
N THR A 152 -35.10 -4.51 -44.26
CA THR A 152 -33.92 -4.79 -45.10
C THR A 152 -34.16 -5.87 -46.15
N ASN A 153 -35.03 -6.84 -45.87
CA ASN A 153 -35.42 -7.88 -46.82
C ASN A 153 -36.36 -7.32 -47.89
N LEU A 154 -37.32 -6.47 -47.49
CA LEU A 154 -38.22 -5.79 -48.42
C LEU A 154 -37.50 -4.79 -49.33
N ILE A 155 -36.48 -4.09 -48.82
CA ILE A 155 -35.59 -3.24 -49.63
C ILE A 155 -34.82 -4.08 -50.66
N LYS A 156 -34.40 -5.30 -50.29
CA LYS A 156 -33.75 -6.23 -51.22
C LYS A 156 -34.70 -6.71 -52.31
N GLU A 157 -35.97 -6.97 -51.97
CA GLU A 157 -37.03 -7.36 -52.91
C GLU A 157 -37.40 -6.21 -53.85
N GLN A 158 -37.52 -5.00 -53.31
CA GLN A 158 -37.76 -3.77 -54.07
C GLN A 158 -36.69 -3.58 -55.15
N GLY A 159 -35.42 -3.76 -54.80
CA GLY A 159 -34.30 -3.61 -55.72
C GLY A 159 -34.02 -2.15 -56.12
N THR A 160 -33.09 -2.00 -57.07
CA THR A 160 -32.64 -0.73 -57.67
C THR A 160 -32.77 -0.79 -59.19
N GLU A 161 -32.29 0.23 -59.89
CA GLU A 161 -32.27 0.26 -61.35
C GLU A 161 -31.62 -1.03 -61.91
N GLY A 162 -32.35 -1.74 -62.77
CA GLY A 162 -31.91 -3.01 -63.37
C GLY A 162 -32.00 -4.28 -62.51
N ASN A 163 -32.59 -4.26 -61.30
CA ASN A 163 -32.87 -5.47 -60.51
C ASN A 163 -34.15 -5.35 -59.64
N GLY A 164 -34.67 -6.48 -59.15
CA GLY A 164 -35.86 -6.50 -58.28
C GLY A 164 -37.12 -5.95 -58.97
N ILE A 165 -38.11 -5.56 -58.15
CA ILE A 165 -39.39 -5.02 -58.64
C ILE A 165 -39.16 -3.72 -59.44
N VAL A 166 -38.24 -2.86 -59.00
CA VAL A 166 -37.90 -1.60 -59.70
C VAL A 166 -37.35 -1.89 -61.10
N GLY A 167 -36.44 -2.85 -61.24
CA GLY A 167 -35.91 -3.25 -62.54
C GLY A 167 -36.96 -3.92 -63.45
N GLU A 168 -37.90 -4.69 -62.88
CA GLU A 168 -39.02 -5.26 -63.63
C GLU A 168 -39.97 -4.18 -64.16
N LEU A 169 -40.27 -3.18 -63.32
CA LEU A 169 -41.08 -2.02 -63.67
C LEU A 169 -40.43 -1.22 -64.81
N GLU A 170 -39.14 -0.89 -64.69
CA GLU A 170 -38.38 -0.17 -65.72
C GLU A 170 -38.28 -0.95 -67.03
N SER A 171 -38.13 -2.29 -66.95
CA SER A 171 -38.14 -3.15 -68.14
C SER A 171 -39.50 -3.18 -68.83
N ALA A 172 -40.59 -3.24 -68.06
CA ALA A 172 -41.95 -3.18 -68.59
C ALA A 172 -42.27 -1.81 -69.18
N GLU A 173 -41.83 -0.73 -68.53
CA GLU A 173 -41.95 0.66 -68.98
C GLU A 173 -41.26 0.88 -70.33
N GLN A 174 -40.00 0.44 -70.47
CA GLN A 174 -39.26 0.55 -71.73
C GLN A 174 -39.91 -0.23 -72.87
N ALA A 175 -40.38 -1.45 -72.58
CA ALA A 175 -41.09 -2.28 -73.55
C ALA A 175 -42.41 -1.64 -73.99
N LEU A 176 -43.18 -1.09 -73.03
CA LEU A 176 -44.45 -0.43 -73.28
C LEU A 176 -44.26 0.83 -74.15
N LEU A 177 -43.27 1.67 -73.81
CA LEU A 177 -42.93 2.88 -74.57
C LEU A 177 -42.47 2.55 -75.99
N SER A 178 -41.64 1.51 -76.14
CA SER A 178 -41.19 1.03 -77.45
C SER A 178 -42.36 0.57 -78.32
N GLN A 179 -43.28 -0.21 -77.76
CA GLN A 179 -44.40 -0.77 -78.52
C GLN A 179 -45.44 0.29 -78.90
N ILE A 180 -45.71 1.26 -78.00
CA ILE A 180 -46.65 2.36 -78.25
C ILE A 180 -46.07 3.34 -79.28
N SER A 181 -44.76 3.58 -79.26
CA SER A 181 -44.10 4.43 -80.26
C SER A 181 -44.22 3.88 -81.69
N LEU A 182 -44.32 2.55 -81.86
CA LEU A 182 -44.53 1.92 -83.17
C LEU A 182 -45.94 2.12 -83.73
N GLN A 183 -46.93 2.43 -82.90
CA GLN A 183 -48.33 2.64 -83.34
C GLN A 183 -48.58 4.04 -83.90
N ALA A 184 -47.66 5.00 -83.67
CA ALA A 184 -47.76 6.40 -84.10
C ALA A 184 -49.05 7.12 -83.63
N ASP A 185 -49.55 6.80 -82.43
CA ASP A 185 -50.71 7.45 -81.81
C ASP A 185 -50.26 8.43 -80.69
N ASP A 186 -50.44 9.73 -80.93
CA ASP A 186 -50.00 10.81 -80.03
C ASP A 186 -50.73 10.80 -78.67
N GLU A 187 -51.98 10.32 -78.65
CA GLU A 187 -52.81 10.26 -77.45
C GLU A 187 -52.29 9.17 -76.49
N LEU A 188 -52.01 7.98 -77.00
CA LEU A 188 -51.37 6.90 -76.24
C LEU A 188 -49.98 7.29 -75.75
N LEU A 189 -49.16 7.93 -76.58
CA LEU A 189 -47.83 8.38 -76.17
C LEU A 189 -47.90 9.38 -75.01
N THR A 190 -48.86 10.31 -75.05
CA THR A 190 -49.07 11.29 -73.98
C THR A 190 -49.47 10.61 -72.66
N LEU A 191 -50.38 9.62 -72.71
CA LEU A 191 -50.80 8.88 -71.53
C LEU A 191 -49.66 8.05 -70.92
N VAL A 192 -48.80 7.44 -71.74
CA VAL A 192 -47.62 6.72 -71.22
C VAL A 192 -46.67 7.68 -70.51
N LEU A 193 -46.40 8.86 -71.08
CA LEU A 193 -45.56 9.87 -70.42
C LEU A 193 -46.18 10.35 -69.09
N GLN A 194 -47.51 10.48 -69.03
CA GLN A 194 -48.23 10.82 -67.81
C GLN A 194 -48.18 9.69 -66.76
N LEU A 195 -48.23 8.43 -67.21
CA LEU A 195 -48.07 7.26 -66.37
C LEU A 195 -46.68 7.23 -65.73
N GLN A 196 -45.63 7.40 -66.53
CA GLN A 196 -44.23 7.51 -66.07
C GLN A 196 -44.05 8.67 -65.08
N ALA A 197 -44.67 9.82 -65.34
CA ALA A 197 -44.58 10.97 -64.44
C ALA A 197 -45.23 10.69 -63.08
N SER A 198 -46.37 10.00 -63.05
CA SER A 198 -47.07 9.61 -61.82
C SER A 198 -46.29 8.54 -61.04
N GLU A 199 -45.77 7.53 -61.74
CA GLU A 199 -44.94 6.48 -61.15
C GLU A 199 -43.62 7.03 -60.58
N LYS A 200 -42.94 7.92 -61.30
CA LYS A 200 -41.73 8.58 -60.80
C LYS A 200 -42.01 9.45 -59.56
N LYS A 201 -43.14 10.14 -59.52
CA LYS A 201 -43.57 10.87 -58.30
C LYS A 201 -43.84 9.91 -57.15
N TYR A 202 -44.49 8.77 -57.42
CA TYR A 202 -44.73 7.75 -56.42
C TYR A 202 -43.41 7.18 -55.86
N ARG A 203 -42.41 6.89 -56.70
CA ARG A 203 -41.09 6.42 -56.26
C ARG A 203 -40.36 7.42 -55.36
N VAL A 204 -40.51 8.71 -55.62
CA VAL A 204 -39.83 9.77 -54.87
C VAL A 204 -40.58 10.12 -53.58
N TYR A 205 -41.92 10.21 -53.63
CA TYR A 205 -42.73 10.75 -52.54
C TYR A 205 -43.57 9.71 -51.79
N GLY A 206 -43.74 8.50 -52.35
CA GLY A 206 -44.51 7.40 -51.74
C GLY A 206 -45.99 7.69 -51.54
N LYS A 207 -46.59 8.67 -52.24
CA LYS A 207 -47.97 9.10 -51.97
C LYS A 207 -49.00 8.25 -52.69
N GLN A 208 -50.01 7.80 -51.96
CA GLN A 208 -51.17 7.05 -52.50
C GLN A 208 -51.81 7.73 -53.72
N GLY A 209 -51.91 9.06 -53.72
CA GLY A 209 -52.50 9.82 -54.82
C GLY A 209 -51.74 9.71 -56.14
N ASP A 210 -50.42 9.49 -56.11
CA ASP A 210 -49.62 9.28 -57.32
C ASP A 210 -49.86 7.87 -57.90
N LEU A 211 -50.14 6.88 -57.05
CA LEU A 211 -50.58 5.52 -57.43
C LEU A 211 -51.98 5.53 -58.05
N GLU A 212 -52.92 6.24 -57.43
CA GLU A 212 -54.28 6.40 -57.96
C GLU A 212 -54.27 7.09 -59.33
N ALA A 213 -53.42 8.11 -59.51
CA ALA A 213 -53.23 8.77 -60.79
C ALA A 213 -52.67 7.80 -61.86
N ALA A 214 -51.68 6.98 -61.50
CA ALA A 214 -51.12 5.96 -62.40
C ALA A 214 -52.16 4.91 -62.81
N SER A 215 -52.95 4.41 -61.86
CA SER A 215 -54.04 3.44 -62.12
C SER A 215 -55.09 4.02 -63.06
N LEU A 216 -55.51 5.29 -62.84
CA LEU A 216 -56.46 5.96 -63.73
C LEU A 216 -55.91 6.10 -65.16
N THR A 217 -54.62 6.40 -65.30
CA THR A 217 -53.97 6.47 -66.61
C THR A 217 -53.89 5.10 -67.30
N ILE A 218 -53.65 4.02 -66.56
CA ILE A 218 -53.69 2.64 -67.08
C ILE A 218 -55.09 2.30 -67.62
N ASP A 219 -56.16 2.65 -66.88
CA ASP A 219 -57.54 2.44 -67.32
C ASP A 219 -57.89 3.25 -68.58
N GLN A 220 -57.38 4.49 -68.67
CA GLN A 220 -57.53 5.32 -69.87
C GLN A 220 -56.85 4.69 -71.09
N ILE A 221 -55.63 4.16 -70.92
CA ILE A 221 -54.92 3.44 -71.98
C ILE A 221 -55.72 2.21 -72.43
N ARG A 222 -56.23 1.39 -71.50
CA ARG A 222 -57.09 0.22 -71.83
C ARG A 222 -58.35 0.61 -72.60
N SER A 223 -58.99 1.70 -72.21
CA SER A 223 -60.18 2.21 -72.90
C SER A 223 -59.89 2.58 -74.36
N ILE A 224 -58.77 3.26 -74.63
CA ILE A 224 -58.36 3.62 -76.00
C ILE A 224 -58.05 2.36 -76.82
N LEU A 225 -57.30 1.40 -76.26
CA LEU A 225 -56.95 0.15 -76.92
C LEU A 225 -58.17 -0.71 -77.29
N THR A 226 -59.27 -0.58 -76.54
CA THR A 226 -60.53 -1.29 -76.82
C THR A 226 -61.34 -0.61 -77.94
N ASN A 227 -61.22 0.71 -78.07
CA ASN A 227 -62.05 1.52 -78.97
C ASN A 227 -61.40 1.81 -80.34
N LYS A 228 -60.09 1.56 -80.49
CA LYS A 228 -59.33 1.78 -81.73
C LYS A 228 -58.79 0.44 -82.30
N PRO A 229 -59.55 -0.26 -83.16
CA PRO A 229 -59.15 -1.56 -83.71
C PRO A 229 -57.92 -1.51 -84.64
N GLU A 230 -57.54 -0.33 -85.12
CA GLU A 230 -56.31 -0.08 -85.89
C GLU A 230 -55.02 -0.22 -85.08
N ILE A 231 -55.10 -0.21 -83.75
CA ILE A 231 -53.95 -0.40 -82.86
C ILE A 231 -53.80 -1.89 -82.56
N GLU A 232 -52.56 -2.39 -82.60
CA GLU A 232 -52.22 -3.77 -82.24
C GLU A 232 -52.29 -4.02 -80.72
N SER A 233 -53.49 -3.91 -80.15
CA SER A 233 -53.75 -4.05 -78.72
C SER A 233 -53.27 -5.40 -78.16
N GLN A 234 -53.25 -6.46 -78.99
CA GLN A 234 -52.71 -7.77 -78.62
C GLN A 234 -51.22 -7.75 -78.21
N ASN A 235 -50.46 -6.75 -78.66
CA ASN A 235 -49.04 -6.60 -78.36
C ASN A 235 -48.77 -5.62 -77.19
N ILE A 236 -49.76 -4.78 -76.83
CA ILE A 236 -49.62 -3.74 -75.80
C ILE A 236 -50.25 -4.15 -74.47
N ILE A 237 -51.42 -4.79 -74.49
CA ILE A 237 -52.14 -5.19 -73.27
C ILE A 237 -51.27 -6.06 -72.34
N PRO A 238 -50.56 -7.10 -72.82
CA PRO A 238 -49.71 -7.91 -71.94
C PRO A 238 -48.55 -7.13 -71.27
N LEU A 239 -48.03 -6.10 -71.95
CA LEU A 239 -46.98 -5.23 -71.40
C LEU A 239 -47.55 -4.27 -70.35
N LEU A 240 -48.75 -3.75 -70.59
CA LEU A 240 -49.48 -2.91 -69.64
C LEU A 240 -49.88 -3.70 -68.39
N ASP A 241 -50.34 -4.94 -68.54
CA ASP A 241 -50.65 -5.83 -67.42
C ASP A 241 -49.40 -6.15 -66.59
N ARG A 242 -48.26 -6.37 -67.24
CA ARG A 242 -46.98 -6.58 -66.55
C ARG A 242 -46.52 -5.33 -65.80
N TYR A 243 -46.68 -4.15 -66.39
CA TYR A 243 -46.37 -2.87 -65.75
C TYR A 243 -47.27 -2.63 -64.53
N GLU A 244 -48.59 -2.83 -64.66
CA GLU A 244 -49.55 -2.69 -63.57
C GLU A 244 -49.25 -3.66 -62.42
N ALA A 245 -48.89 -4.91 -62.73
CA ALA A 245 -48.47 -5.89 -61.74
C ALA A 245 -47.22 -5.44 -60.97
N ALA A 246 -46.16 -5.02 -61.67
CA ALA A 246 -44.93 -4.53 -61.04
C ALA A 246 -45.17 -3.27 -60.19
N LEU A 247 -46.03 -2.35 -60.66
CA LEU A 247 -46.41 -1.15 -59.89
C LEU A 247 -47.20 -1.51 -58.62
N THR A 248 -48.08 -2.51 -58.71
CA THR A 248 -48.85 -3.02 -57.56
C THR A 248 -47.94 -3.71 -56.55
N ASP A 249 -46.96 -4.50 -57.00
CA ASP A 249 -45.97 -5.13 -56.13
C ASP A 249 -45.08 -4.08 -55.45
N LEU A 250 -44.65 -3.05 -56.18
CA LEU A 250 -43.90 -1.92 -55.62
C LEU A 250 -44.72 -1.19 -54.54
N ALA A 251 -46.02 -1.00 -54.80
CA ALA A 251 -46.94 -0.39 -53.84
C ALA A 251 -47.06 -1.20 -52.55
N ARG A 252 -47.27 -2.52 -52.69
CA ARG A 252 -47.34 -3.45 -51.55
C ARG A 252 -46.05 -3.39 -50.72
N VAL A 253 -44.89 -3.53 -51.36
CA VAL A 253 -43.58 -3.51 -50.68
C VAL A 253 -43.35 -2.18 -49.95
N ASN A 254 -43.68 -1.04 -50.56
CA ASN A 254 -43.57 0.26 -49.89
C ASN A 254 -44.50 0.38 -48.66
N THR A 255 -45.73 -0.15 -48.75
CA THR A 255 -46.64 -0.19 -47.60
C THR A 255 -46.08 -1.05 -46.46
N GLU A 256 -45.58 -2.24 -46.79
CA GLU A 256 -44.95 -3.14 -45.80
C GLU A 256 -43.69 -2.51 -45.18
N ILE A 257 -42.83 -1.88 -45.98
CA ILE A 257 -41.65 -1.15 -45.50
C ILE A 257 -42.05 -0.06 -44.50
N ASN A 258 -43.08 0.74 -44.81
CA ASN A 258 -43.56 1.79 -43.92
C ASN A 258 -44.13 1.22 -42.61
N GLN A 259 -44.89 0.13 -42.68
CA GLN A 259 -45.44 -0.54 -41.51
C GLN A 259 -44.34 -1.08 -40.59
N HIS A 260 -43.40 -1.85 -41.14
CA HIS A 260 -42.28 -2.38 -40.37
C HIS A 260 -41.36 -1.26 -39.86
N THR A 261 -41.23 -0.16 -40.61
CA THR A 261 -40.49 1.04 -40.18
C THR A 261 -41.08 1.67 -38.93
N GLN A 262 -42.40 1.81 -38.89
CA GLN A 262 -43.08 2.29 -37.71
C GLN A 262 -42.88 1.36 -36.51
N GLN A 263 -42.99 0.04 -36.73
CA GLN A 263 -42.85 -0.95 -35.66
C GLN A 263 -41.44 -1.01 -35.06
N TYR A 264 -40.40 -1.03 -35.90
CA TYR A 264 -39.02 -1.04 -35.40
C TYR A 264 -38.66 0.28 -34.72
N THR A 265 -39.20 1.41 -35.19
CA THR A 265 -38.95 2.73 -34.58
C THR A 265 -39.55 2.81 -33.18
N ILE A 266 -40.80 2.39 -33.01
CA ILE A 266 -41.44 2.31 -31.67
C ILE A 266 -40.63 1.39 -30.75
N ALA A 267 -40.19 0.23 -31.25
CA ALA A 267 -39.39 -0.70 -30.48
C ALA A 267 -38.03 -0.10 -30.07
N ALA A 268 -37.35 0.61 -30.96
CA ALA A 268 -36.08 1.28 -30.68
C ALA A 268 -36.24 2.41 -29.65
N GLU A 269 -37.29 3.22 -29.78
CA GLU A 269 -37.60 4.31 -28.85
C GLU A 269 -37.93 3.81 -27.44
N ALA A 270 -38.52 2.61 -27.31
CA ALA A 270 -38.81 1.98 -26.02
C ALA A 270 -37.54 1.55 -25.25
N ILE A 271 -36.43 1.25 -25.93
CA ILE A 271 -35.20 0.76 -25.29
C ILE A 271 -34.53 1.86 -24.44
N GLN A 272 -34.52 3.09 -24.93
CA GLN A 272 -33.79 4.19 -24.28
C GLN A 272 -34.25 4.52 -22.85
N PRO A 273 -35.55 4.73 -22.56
CA PRO A 273 -36.01 5.00 -21.19
C PRO A 273 -35.80 3.80 -20.27
N LEU A 274 -35.96 2.57 -20.76
CA LEU A 274 -35.69 1.35 -19.98
C LEU A 274 -34.22 1.26 -19.56
N ALA A 275 -33.29 1.55 -20.48
CA ALA A 275 -31.86 1.55 -20.19
C ALA A 275 -31.46 2.62 -19.17
N LEU A 276 -32.01 3.85 -19.28
CA LEU A 276 -31.79 4.93 -18.31
C LEU A 276 -32.29 4.58 -16.93
N ASP A 277 -33.48 3.99 -16.86
CA ASP A 277 -34.12 3.66 -15.60
C ASP A 277 -33.39 2.51 -14.89
N ILE A 278 -32.86 1.52 -15.64
CA ILE A 278 -31.92 0.51 -15.10
C ILE A 278 -30.67 1.20 -14.56
N ALA A 279 -30.08 2.14 -15.31
CA ALA A 279 -28.87 2.83 -14.85
C ALA A 279 -29.11 3.70 -13.60
N ALA A 280 -30.25 4.38 -13.55
CA ALA A 280 -30.70 5.15 -12.39
C ALA A 280 -30.92 4.24 -11.18
N THR A 281 -31.55 3.07 -11.37
CA THR A 281 -31.77 2.09 -10.30
C THR A 281 -30.44 1.53 -9.76
N GLY A 282 -29.46 1.26 -10.64
CA GLY A 282 -28.10 0.87 -10.21
C GLY A 282 -27.41 1.96 -9.37
N THR A 283 -27.62 3.23 -9.72
CA THR A 283 -27.12 4.37 -8.94
C THR A 283 -27.82 4.50 -7.59
N GLU A 284 -29.14 4.30 -7.55
CA GLU A 284 -29.96 4.30 -6.32
C GLU A 284 -29.46 3.21 -5.35
N TYR A 285 -29.24 1.99 -5.87
CA TYR A 285 -28.68 0.87 -5.10
C TYR A 285 -27.28 1.18 -4.53
N ALA A 286 -26.38 1.71 -5.36
CA ALA A 286 -25.04 2.08 -4.90
C ALA A 286 -25.07 3.14 -3.79
N ASN A 287 -25.97 4.14 -3.91
CA ASN A 287 -26.14 5.19 -2.91
C ASN A 287 -26.75 4.67 -1.61
N GLU A 288 -27.72 3.76 -1.68
CA GLU A 288 -28.32 3.12 -0.50
C GLU A 288 -27.24 2.35 0.29
N GLN A 289 -26.38 1.61 -0.40
CA GLN A 289 -25.28 0.88 0.23
C GLN A 289 -24.19 1.80 0.78
N LEU A 290 -23.84 2.91 0.10
CA LEU A 290 -22.91 3.90 0.66
C LEU A 290 -23.47 4.61 1.90
N THR A 291 -24.79 4.82 1.93
CA THR A 291 -25.47 5.38 3.11
C THR A 291 -25.45 4.38 4.27
N SER A 292 -25.67 3.09 4.01
CA SER A 292 -25.58 2.03 5.01
C SER A 292 -24.16 1.91 5.57
N VAL A 293 -23.12 2.06 4.74
CA VAL A 293 -21.71 2.14 5.17
C VAL A 293 -21.52 3.30 6.15
N THR A 294 -22.02 4.48 5.82
CA THR A 294 -21.88 5.67 6.68
C THR A 294 -22.58 5.48 8.03
N GLN A 295 -23.81 4.97 8.01
CA GLN A 295 -24.58 4.69 9.23
C GLN A 295 -23.93 3.61 10.09
N ASN A 296 -23.49 2.50 9.48
CA ASN A 296 -22.81 1.41 10.19
C ASN A 296 -21.48 1.88 10.77
N THR A 297 -20.73 2.70 10.05
CA THR A 297 -19.49 3.32 10.54
C THR A 297 -19.78 4.22 11.75
N GLN A 298 -20.80 5.08 11.69
CA GLN A 298 -21.20 5.92 12.83
C GLN A 298 -21.66 5.11 14.05
N ARG A 299 -22.46 4.05 13.84
CA ARG A 299 -22.87 3.13 14.91
C ARG A 299 -21.66 2.46 15.55
N ALA A 300 -20.74 1.95 14.74
CA ALA A 300 -19.50 1.32 15.23
C ALA A 300 -18.62 2.30 16.00
N GLN A 301 -18.43 3.53 15.50
CA GLN A 301 -17.70 4.58 16.21
C GLN A 301 -18.35 4.93 17.56
N THR A 302 -19.69 5.01 17.61
CA THR A 302 -20.42 5.29 18.84
C THR A 302 -20.25 4.16 19.87
N ILE A 303 -20.39 2.90 19.44
CA ILE A 303 -20.18 1.74 20.31
C ILE A 303 -18.71 1.70 20.79
N LEU A 304 -17.75 1.96 19.91
CA LEU A 304 -16.33 2.00 20.24
C LEU A 304 -16.02 3.09 21.27
N LEU A 305 -16.60 4.28 21.10
CA LEU A 305 -16.44 5.40 22.05
C LEU A 305 -17.00 5.04 23.43
N ILE A 306 -18.22 4.50 23.48
CA ILE A 306 -18.87 4.07 24.73
C ILE A 306 -18.05 2.96 25.40
N ALA A 307 -17.63 1.95 24.65
CA ALA A 307 -16.84 0.84 25.17
C ALA A 307 -15.44 1.28 25.65
N THR A 308 -14.81 2.24 24.96
CA THR A 308 -13.54 2.83 25.39
C THR A 308 -13.73 3.63 26.68
N LEU A 309 -14.76 4.46 26.76
CA LEU A 309 -15.09 5.23 27.97
C LEU A 309 -15.38 4.30 29.15
N MET A 310 -16.15 3.23 28.94
CA MET A 310 -16.41 2.20 29.94
C MET A 310 -15.12 1.53 30.40
N THR A 311 -14.22 1.18 29.48
CA THR A 311 -12.92 0.58 29.81
C THR A 311 -12.08 1.53 30.67
N VAL A 312 -12.04 2.82 30.35
CA VAL A 312 -11.34 3.84 31.14
C VAL A 312 -11.97 4.01 32.52
N ILE A 313 -13.30 4.11 32.61
CA ILE A 313 -14.02 4.23 33.89
C ILE A 313 -13.78 3.00 34.75
N THR A 314 -13.86 1.81 34.19
CA THR A 314 -13.63 0.56 34.90
C THR A 314 -12.17 0.42 35.34
N GLY A 315 -11.21 0.79 34.48
CA GLY A 315 -9.79 0.83 34.83
C GLY A 315 -9.48 1.82 35.95
N ALA A 316 -10.10 3.01 35.92
CA ALA A 316 -9.96 4.02 36.97
C ALA A 316 -10.61 3.57 38.29
N ALA A 317 -11.82 3.02 38.23
CA ALA A 317 -12.52 2.45 39.40
C ALA A 317 -11.73 1.29 40.01
N PHE A 318 -11.15 0.42 39.18
CA PHE A 318 -10.30 -0.66 39.61
C PHE A 318 -9.00 -0.15 40.25
N SER A 319 -8.33 0.83 39.63
CA SER A 319 -7.12 1.47 40.18
C SER A 319 -7.38 2.14 41.52
N PHE A 320 -8.50 2.87 41.63
CA PHE A 320 -8.93 3.50 42.88
C PHE A 320 -9.24 2.46 43.97
N SER A 321 -9.92 1.37 43.59
CA SER A 321 -10.18 0.25 44.49
C SER A 321 -8.87 -0.39 44.99
N LEU A 322 -7.88 -0.58 44.10
CA LEU A 322 -6.57 -1.10 44.44
C LEU A 322 -5.83 -0.18 45.42
N ALA A 323 -5.85 1.13 45.16
CA ALA A 323 -5.24 2.12 46.04
C ALA A 323 -5.85 2.08 47.45
N ARG A 324 -7.19 1.96 47.54
CA ARG A 324 -7.88 1.91 48.83
C ARG A 324 -7.72 0.58 49.57
N GLN A 325 -7.71 -0.54 48.86
CA GLN A 325 -7.69 -1.87 49.47
C GLN A 325 -6.29 -2.40 49.74
N ILE A 326 -5.29 -1.98 48.97
CA ILE A 326 -3.90 -2.44 49.09
C ILE A 326 -3.01 -1.31 49.57
N SER A 327 -2.95 -0.20 48.84
CA SER A 327 -1.97 0.86 49.11
C SER A 327 -2.21 1.55 50.46
N HIS A 328 -3.45 1.88 50.82
CA HIS A 328 -3.75 2.60 52.07
C HIS A 328 -3.48 1.75 53.34
N PRO A 329 -3.91 0.48 53.44
CA PRO A 329 -3.54 -0.37 54.57
C PRO A 329 -2.02 -0.57 54.70
N LEU A 330 -1.29 -0.69 53.57
CA LEU A 330 0.17 -0.75 53.60
C LEU A 330 0.81 0.56 54.07
N GLN A 331 0.25 1.72 53.70
CA GLN A 331 0.68 3.02 54.22
C GLN A 331 0.39 3.17 55.71
N GLU A 332 -0.78 2.74 56.20
CA GLU A 332 -1.10 2.72 57.64
C GLU A 332 -0.14 1.81 58.40
N LEU A 333 0.15 0.61 57.88
CA LEU A 333 1.12 -0.31 58.45
C LEU A 333 2.52 0.31 58.48
N THR A 334 2.95 0.94 57.39
CA THR A 334 4.25 1.65 57.29
C THR A 334 4.33 2.82 58.28
N LYS A 335 3.25 3.61 58.40
CA LYS A 335 3.18 4.75 59.33
C LYS A 335 3.24 4.28 60.78
N THR A 336 2.49 3.25 61.13
CA THR A 336 2.49 2.67 62.48
C THR A 336 3.85 2.06 62.79
N ALA A 337 4.50 1.40 61.81
CA ALA A 337 5.86 0.91 61.96
C ALA A 337 6.88 2.03 62.19
N LEU A 338 6.71 3.18 61.54
CA LEU A 338 7.52 4.38 61.78
C LEU A 338 7.28 4.98 63.17
N GLU A 339 6.04 4.98 63.67
CA GLU A 339 5.69 5.44 65.03
C GLU A 339 6.31 4.53 66.10
N ILE A 340 6.22 3.22 65.93
CA ILE A 340 6.90 2.21 66.76
C ILE A 340 8.43 2.42 66.73
N GLY A 341 9.00 2.63 65.53
CA GLY A 341 10.43 2.91 65.36
C GLY A 341 10.89 4.22 66.01
N LYS A 342 9.97 5.17 66.26
CA LYS A 342 10.22 6.42 67.00
C LYS A 342 10.04 6.27 68.52
N GLY A 343 9.68 5.08 69.00
CA GLY A 343 9.58 4.76 70.43
C GLY A 343 8.15 4.64 70.97
N ASP A 344 7.11 4.86 70.16
CA ASP A 344 5.73 4.61 70.58
C ASP A 344 5.37 3.13 70.37
N LEU A 345 5.78 2.29 71.33
CA LEU A 345 5.48 0.86 71.32
C LEU A 345 4.00 0.56 71.63
N GLN A 346 3.18 1.56 71.94
CA GLN A 346 1.74 1.40 72.15
C GLN A 346 0.93 1.53 70.86
N ALA A 347 1.55 2.02 69.78
CA ALA A 347 0.91 2.12 68.49
C ALA A 347 0.57 0.71 67.94
N GLU A 348 -0.67 0.53 67.50
CA GLU A 348 -1.19 -0.74 67.00
C GLU A 348 -1.84 -0.54 65.63
N VAL A 349 -1.53 -1.43 64.68
CA VAL A 349 -2.19 -1.42 63.36
C VAL A 349 -3.58 -2.02 63.52
N LYS A 350 -4.62 -1.25 63.22
CA LYS A 350 -6.00 -1.77 63.23
C LYS A 350 -6.16 -2.83 62.14
N ILE A 351 -6.50 -4.06 62.53
CA ILE A 351 -6.77 -5.15 61.58
C ILE A 351 -8.15 -4.91 60.95
N GLN A 352 -8.16 -4.55 59.67
CA GLN A 352 -9.39 -4.15 58.96
C GLN A 352 -9.82 -5.14 57.85
N SER A 353 -9.02 -6.18 57.58
CA SER A 353 -9.30 -7.24 56.60
C SER A 353 -8.78 -8.58 57.13
N GLN A 354 -9.29 -9.69 56.59
CA GLN A 354 -8.81 -11.05 56.89
C GLN A 354 -7.89 -11.63 55.80
N ASP A 355 -7.47 -10.79 54.86
CA ASP A 355 -6.59 -11.13 53.75
C ASP A 355 -5.10 -11.14 54.16
N GLU A 356 -4.20 -11.26 53.18
CA GLU A 356 -2.76 -11.29 53.39
C GLU A 356 -2.23 -10.03 54.10
N ILE A 357 -2.83 -8.85 53.87
CA ILE A 357 -2.46 -7.61 54.56
C ILE A 357 -2.97 -7.63 56.00
N GLY A 358 -4.17 -8.16 56.23
CA GLY A 358 -4.72 -8.40 57.57
C GLY A 358 -3.85 -9.33 58.40
N MET A 359 -3.41 -10.44 57.82
CA MET A 359 -2.47 -11.38 58.45
C MET A 359 -1.11 -10.73 58.71
N LEU A 360 -0.62 -9.90 57.79
CA LEU A 360 0.61 -9.13 58.00
C LEU A 360 0.47 -8.14 59.15
N ALA A 361 -0.66 -7.42 59.24
CA ALA A 361 -0.95 -6.50 60.34
C ALA A 361 -1.05 -7.22 61.69
N SER A 362 -1.69 -8.40 61.75
CA SER A 362 -1.76 -9.18 63.00
C SER A 362 -0.40 -9.71 63.44
N THR A 363 0.40 -10.19 62.47
CA THR A 363 1.78 -10.65 62.72
C THR A 363 2.65 -9.50 63.19
N PHE A 364 2.50 -8.33 62.56
CA PHE A 364 3.19 -7.10 62.93
C PHE A 364 2.85 -6.66 64.37
N ASN A 365 1.57 -6.62 64.74
CA ASN A 365 1.16 -6.32 66.12
C ASN A 365 1.72 -7.33 67.13
N SER A 366 1.76 -8.62 66.76
CA SER A 366 2.34 -9.68 67.61
C SER A 366 3.85 -9.49 67.83
N MET A 367 4.61 -9.12 66.80
CA MET A 367 6.04 -8.78 66.93
C MET A 367 6.26 -7.54 67.81
N THR A 368 5.42 -6.50 67.68
CA THR A 368 5.48 -5.31 68.52
C THR A 368 5.19 -5.63 69.99
N GLN A 369 4.23 -6.52 70.25
CA GLN A 369 3.95 -7.01 71.61
C GLN A 369 5.16 -7.78 72.18
N GLN A 370 5.78 -8.66 71.39
CA GLN A 370 7.03 -9.34 71.79
C GLN A 370 8.18 -8.36 72.03
N LEU A 371 8.28 -7.29 71.24
CA LEU A 371 9.29 -6.23 71.41
C LEU A 371 9.05 -5.44 72.70
N ARG A 372 7.79 -5.17 73.06
CA ARG A 372 7.40 -4.56 74.35
C ARG A 372 7.78 -5.46 75.53
N ASP A 373 7.51 -6.75 75.41
CA ASP A 373 7.88 -7.75 76.42
C ASP A 373 9.42 -7.88 76.54
N LEU A 374 10.14 -7.82 75.41
CA LEU A 374 11.61 -7.78 75.34
C LEU A 374 12.18 -6.49 75.94
N ILE A 375 11.57 -5.33 75.70
CA ILE A 375 12.01 -4.02 76.22
C ILE A 375 11.80 -3.94 77.73
N THR A 376 10.70 -4.51 78.23
CA THR A 376 10.47 -4.70 79.67
C THR A 376 11.52 -5.65 80.29
N SER A 377 12.04 -6.62 79.53
CA SER A 377 13.18 -7.47 79.94
C SER A 377 14.56 -6.81 79.73
N LEU A 378 14.65 -5.77 78.90
CA LEU A 378 15.87 -5.01 78.61
C LEU A 378 16.18 -3.97 79.70
N GLU A 379 15.22 -3.55 80.52
CA GLU A 379 15.48 -2.68 81.69
C GLU A 379 16.48 -3.30 82.70
N GLN A 380 16.68 -4.62 82.68
CA GLN A 380 17.71 -5.32 83.46
C GLN A 380 19.06 -5.51 82.73
N ARG A 381 19.15 -5.21 81.43
CA ARG A 381 20.37 -5.35 80.60
C ARG A 381 20.94 -4.04 80.05
N VAL A 382 20.49 -2.90 80.58
CA VAL A 382 20.93 -1.56 80.17
C VAL A 382 22.35 -1.19 80.66
N ALA A 383 23.01 -2.00 81.49
CA ALA A 383 24.38 -1.71 81.94
C ALA A 383 25.50 -2.03 80.91
N GLU A 384 25.23 -2.73 79.80
CA GLU A 384 26.31 -3.23 78.91
C GLU A 384 26.30 -2.71 77.45
N ARG A 385 25.23 -2.06 76.95
CA ARG A 385 25.10 -1.78 75.50
C ARG A 385 25.30 -0.34 75.04
N THR A 386 25.86 0.52 75.89
CA THR A 386 26.07 1.96 75.59
C THR A 386 27.26 2.25 74.66
N ALA A 387 27.93 1.23 74.11
CA ALA A 387 29.10 1.38 73.23
C ALA A 387 28.85 0.99 71.75
N GLU A 388 27.70 0.41 71.40
CA GLU A 388 27.45 -0.14 70.05
C GLU A 388 26.82 0.90 69.08
N LEU A 389 26.14 1.92 69.61
CA LEU A 389 25.35 2.90 68.83
C LEU A 389 26.17 3.99 68.12
N GLU A 390 27.43 4.21 68.52
CA GLU A 390 28.30 5.20 67.87
C GLU A 390 28.90 4.68 66.56
N GLN A 391 29.06 3.35 66.41
CA GLN A 391 29.63 2.74 65.22
C GLN A 391 28.66 2.70 64.02
N THR A 392 27.37 2.43 64.26
CA THR A 392 26.38 2.28 63.19
C THR A 392 26.10 3.60 62.45
N THR A 393 26.18 4.72 63.17
CA THR A 393 25.90 6.06 62.63
C THR A 393 27.03 6.56 61.71
N ILE A 394 28.28 6.25 62.05
CA ILE A 394 29.47 6.55 61.20
C ILE A 394 29.45 5.71 59.91
N GLN A 395 28.99 4.45 60.00
CA GLN A 395 28.93 3.55 58.85
C GLN A 395 27.84 3.92 57.84
N SER A 396 26.70 4.47 58.28
CA SER A 396 25.64 4.95 57.40
C SER A 396 26.05 6.19 56.60
N ASN A 397 26.77 7.13 57.21
CA ASN A 397 27.25 8.34 56.54
C ASN A 397 28.34 8.03 55.50
N LYS A 398 29.28 7.13 55.82
CA LYS A 398 30.31 6.67 54.87
C LYS A 398 29.70 6.00 53.63
N ARG A 399 28.60 5.24 53.81
CA ARG A 399 27.91 4.55 52.71
C ARG A 399 27.17 5.52 51.78
N ALA A 400 26.63 6.61 52.31
CA ALA A 400 25.99 7.66 51.51
C ALA A 400 27.01 8.40 50.62
N ASP A 401 28.17 8.77 51.16
CA ASP A 401 29.24 9.46 50.43
C ASP A 401 29.83 8.58 49.30
N GLN A 402 30.00 7.28 49.55
CA GLN A 402 30.48 6.33 48.55
C GLN A 402 29.49 6.18 47.37
N LEU A 403 28.18 6.13 47.63
CA LEU A 403 27.16 6.04 46.59
C LEU A 403 27.04 7.34 45.78
N GLN A 404 27.21 8.50 46.42
CA GLN A 404 27.24 9.78 45.72
C GLN A 404 28.42 9.86 44.73
N THR A 405 29.62 9.45 45.18
CA THR A 405 30.82 9.43 44.33
C THR A 405 30.64 8.53 43.10
N ILE A 406 30.03 7.35 43.25
CA ILE A 406 29.71 6.45 42.13
C ILE A 406 28.73 7.08 41.15
N SER A 407 27.67 7.74 41.65
CA SER A 407 26.67 8.40 40.81
C SER A 407 27.28 9.55 39.98
N GLU A 408 28.19 10.32 40.57
CA GLU A 408 28.92 11.37 39.86
C GLU A 408 29.83 10.80 38.76
N VAL A 409 30.58 9.74 39.06
CA VAL A 409 31.44 9.07 38.08
C VAL A 409 30.61 8.44 36.95
N ALA A 410 29.53 7.72 37.27
CA ALA A 410 28.64 7.12 36.28
C ALA A 410 28.03 8.16 35.33
N ARG A 411 27.70 9.36 35.83
CA ARG A 411 27.18 10.47 35.02
C ARG A 411 28.21 11.00 34.02
N ILE A 412 29.48 11.13 34.44
CA ILE A 412 30.57 11.59 33.56
C ILE A 412 30.78 10.57 32.43
N ILE A 413 30.75 9.28 32.76
CA ILE A 413 30.97 8.17 31.82
C ILE A 413 29.81 8.04 30.82
N ALA A 414 28.56 8.21 31.26
CA ALA A 414 27.39 8.03 30.40
C ALA A 414 27.26 9.06 29.25
N GLY A 415 28.02 10.16 29.31
CA GLY A 415 27.97 11.23 28.31
C GLY A 415 28.87 11.02 27.07
N GLU A 416 29.80 10.08 27.12
CA GLU A 416 30.75 9.83 26.03
C GLU A 416 30.32 8.62 25.18
N GLN A 417 30.27 8.82 23.86
CA GLN A 417 29.75 7.84 22.90
C GLN A 417 30.86 7.18 22.07
N ASN A 418 32.08 7.72 22.11
CA ASN A 418 33.22 7.16 21.41
C ASN A 418 34.04 6.26 22.35
N ILE A 419 34.13 4.98 22.01
CA ILE A 419 34.83 3.98 22.83
C ILE A 419 36.32 4.31 23.05
N GLU A 420 36.98 4.93 22.07
CA GLU A 420 38.40 5.28 22.14
C GLU A 420 38.68 6.45 23.09
N THR A 421 37.71 7.32 23.34
CA THR A 421 37.80 8.40 24.34
C THR A 421 37.19 7.99 25.68
N LEU A 422 36.16 7.14 25.67
CA LEU A 422 35.46 6.63 26.84
C LEU A 422 36.38 5.79 27.74
N LEU A 423 37.11 4.83 27.17
CA LEU A 423 37.92 3.90 27.96
C LEU A 423 39.05 4.61 28.75
N PRO A 424 39.85 5.52 28.15
CA PRO A 424 40.82 6.32 28.91
C PRO A 424 40.16 7.19 29.98
N LEU A 425 39.05 7.86 29.66
CA LEU A 425 38.30 8.70 30.59
C LEU A 425 37.86 7.92 31.82
N ILE A 426 37.33 6.70 31.66
CA ILE A 426 36.93 5.85 32.78
C ILE A 426 38.14 5.56 33.68
N THR A 427 39.27 5.12 33.12
CA THR A 427 40.45 4.78 33.93
C THR A 427 41.00 5.99 34.69
N GLU A 428 40.99 7.16 34.07
CA GLU A 428 41.43 8.41 34.69
C GLU A 428 40.50 8.86 35.82
N VAL A 429 39.18 8.85 35.58
CA VAL A 429 38.19 9.27 36.58
C VAL A 429 38.16 8.29 37.76
N VAL A 430 38.22 6.99 37.50
CA VAL A 430 38.26 5.96 38.55
C VAL A 430 39.50 6.10 39.42
N SER A 431 40.68 6.26 38.81
CA SER A 431 41.92 6.48 39.57
C SER A 431 41.86 7.77 40.40
N ASN A 432 41.48 8.91 39.79
CA ASN A 432 41.51 10.21 40.46
C ASN A 432 40.47 10.34 41.57
N ARG A 433 39.27 9.78 41.41
CA ARG A 433 38.17 9.92 42.39
C ARG A 433 38.30 8.98 43.57
N PHE A 434 38.90 7.80 43.37
CA PHE A 434 39.05 6.80 44.42
C PHE A 434 40.49 6.66 44.95
N GLY A 435 41.46 7.38 44.35
CA GLY A 435 42.84 7.41 44.80
C GLY A 435 43.63 6.13 44.48
N PHE A 436 43.24 5.39 43.44
CA PHE A 436 43.90 4.15 43.06
C PHE A 436 45.18 4.40 42.26
N TYR A 437 46.23 3.63 42.56
CA TYR A 437 47.53 3.68 41.89
C TYR A 437 47.41 3.33 40.41
N HIS A 438 46.66 2.26 40.12
CA HIS A 438 46.39 1.79 38.78
C HIS A 438 44.90 1.53 38.61
N ALA A 439 44.37 1.92 37.46
CA ALA A 439 43.10 1.46 36.92
C ALA A 439 43.31 1.07 35.45
N GLY A 440 42.89 -0.13 35.09
CA GLY A 440 42.99 -0.68 33.74
C GLY A 440 41.66 -1.28 33.29
N ILE A 441 41.30 -1.09 32.02
CA ILE A 441 40.14 -1.75 31.43
C ILE A 441 40.62 -2.80 30.44
N PHE A 442 40.21 -4.04 30.70
CA PHE A 442 40.41 -5.16 29.80
C PHE A 442 39.11 -5.47 29.09
N LEU A 443 39.15 -5.65 27.77
CA LEU A 443 38.02 -6.12 26.99
C LEU A 443 38.33 -7.49 26.39
N ASN A 444 37.34 -8.37 26.39
CA ASN A 444 37.47 -9.70 25.78
C ASN A 444 37.56 -9.56 24.24
N ASP A 445 38.37 -10.41 23.61
CA ASP A 445 38.35 -10.55 22.15
C ASP A 445 37.09 -11.26 21.66
N GLU A 446 36.83 -11.19 20.34
CA GLU A 446 35.63 -11.79 19.73
C GLU A 446 35.54 -13.31 19.96
N THR A 447 36.68 -13.97 20.16
CA THR A 447 36.80 -15.40 20.42
C THR A 447 36.68 -15.77 21.91
N ASN A 448 36.52 -14.80 22.81
CA ASN A 448 36.59 -14.97 24.27
C ASN A 448 37.78 -15.82 24.74
N THR A 449 38.92 -15.68 24.08
CA THR A 449 40.15 -16.41 24.42
C THR A 449 41.08 -15.53 25.26
N PHE A 450 41.16 -14.24 24.93
CA PHE A 450 42.01 -13.29 25.63
C PHE A 450 41.23 -12.07 26.12
N ALA A 451 41.55 -11.60 27.33
CA ALA A 451 41.21 -10.28 27.84
C ALA A 451 42.37 -9.33 27.53
N ARG A 452 42.12 -8.30 26.71
CA ARG A 452 43.15 -7.36 26.24
C ARG A 452 43.01 -6.02 26.95
N LEU A 453 44.12 -5.48 27.46
CA LEU A 453 44.14 -4.14 28.03
C LEU A 453 43.85 -3.12 26.92
N ARG A 454 42.83 -2.28 27.12
CA ARG A 454 42.37 -1.26 26.16
C ARG A 454 42.51 0.17 26.67
N ALA A 455 42.54 0.36 27.98
CA ALA A 455 42.88 1.64 28.60
C ALA A 455 43.55 1.43 29.95
N ALA A 456 44.38 2.38 30.36
CA ALA A 456 45.00 2.44 31.67
C ALA A 456 45.47 3.86 32.00
N ASN A 457 45.42 4.25 33.27
CA ASN A 457 45.82 5.60 33.73
C ASN A 457 47.36 5.72 33.96
N SER A 458 47.96 4.71 34.59
CA SER A 458 49.34 4.77 35.11
C SER A 458 50.41 4.67 34.01
N GLU A 459 51.63 5.13 34.29
CA GLU A 459 52.77 4.98 33.38
C GLU A 459 53.12 3.51 33.07
N GLY A 460 52.97 2.60 34.05
CA GLY A 460 53.07 1.15 33.82
C GLY A 460 51.99 0.63 32.87
N GLY A 461 50.75 1.05 33.11
CA GLY A 461 49.62 0.80 32.21
C GLY A 461 49.84 1.26 30.77
N LYS A 462 50.42 2.44 30.57
CA LYS A 462 50.75 2.95 29.24
C LYS A 462 51.79 2.09 28.52
N ARG A 463 52.82 1.59 29.24
CA ARG A 463 53.78 0.61 28.69
C ARG A 463 53.10 -0.71 28.31
N MET A 464 52.18 -1.20 29.15
CA MET A 464 51.39 -2.40 28.86
C MET A 464 50.50 -2.25 27.62
N LEU A 465 49.84 -1.09 27.46
CA LEU A 465 49.06 -0.76 26.28
C LEU A 465 49.92 -0.77 25.01
N ALA A 466 51.10 -0.13 25.06
CA ALA A 466 52.00 -0.02 23.91
C ALA A 466 52.49 -1.40 23.40
N ARG A 467 52.66 -2.39 24.30
CA ARG A 467 53.02 -3.77 23.93
C ARG A 467 51.82 -4.69 23.64
N GLY A 468 50.59 -4.16 23.67
CA GLY A 468 49.37 -4.91 23.38
C GLY A 468 49.05 -5.99 24.41
N HIS A 469 49.30 -5.70 25.70
CA HIS A 469 49.14 -6.64 26.81
C HIS A 469 47.77 -7.33 26.81
N ARG A 470 47.79 -8.65 26.97
CA ARG A 470 46.61 -9.51 26.98
C ARG A 470 46.84 -10.68 27.93
N LEU A 471 45.76 -11.17 28.52
CA LEU A 471 45.75 -12.27 29.48
C LEU A 471 44.79 -13.35 28.98
N ARG A 472 45.17 -14.62 29.11
CA ARG A 472 44.29 -15.73 28.72
C ARG A 472 43.16 -15.88 29.73
N ILE A 473 41.93 -15.90 29.24
CA ILE A 473 40.73 -15.97 30.06
C ILE A 473 40.70 -17.30 30.82
N GLY A 474 40.47 -17.25 32.14
CA GLY A 474 40.40 -18.40 33.05
C GLY A 474 41.74 -18.95 33.53
N GLU A 475 42.85 -18.56 32.91
CA GLU A 475 44.15 -19.22 33.14
C GLU A 475 45.24 -18.27 33.66
N GLU A 476 45.16 -16.96 33.39
CA GLU A 476 46.22 -15.99 33.73
C GLU A 476 45.71 -14.84 34.59
N GLY A 477 46.29 -14.69 35.79
CA GLY A 477 46.07 -13.54 36.67
C GLY A 477 44.64 -13.39 37.21
N ILE A 478 44.42 -12.30 37.96
CA ILE A 478 43.10 -12.01 38.56
C ILE A 478 42.10 -11.63 37.46
N VAL A 479 42.54 -10.80 36.50
CA VAL A 479 41.74 -10.40 35.33
C VAL A 479 41.28 -11.61 34.50
N GLY A 480 42.15 -12.59 34.22
CA GLY A 480 41.76 -13.80 33.49
C GLY A 480 40.72 -14.63 34.25
N TYR A 481 40.88 -14.78 35.56
CA TYR A 481 39.87 -15.44 36.40
C TYR A 481 38.51 -14.72 36.34
N VAL A 482 38.49 -13.41 36.55
CA VAL A 482 37.27 -12.60 36.59
C VAL A 482 36.53 -12.62 35.26
N THR A 483 37.26 -12.55 34.15
CA THR A 483 36.68 -12.58 32.80
C THR A 483 36.08 -13.94 32.42
N SER A 484 36.43 -15.02 33.13
CA SER A 484 35.88 -16.37 32.92
C SER A 484 34.64 -16.67 33.78
N ILE A 485 34.65 -16.22 35.05
CA ILE A 485 33.64 -16.61 36.05
C ILE A 485 32.58 -15.52 36.25
N GLY A 486 32.89 -14.27 35.91
CA GLY A 486 31.96 -13.14 36.08
C GLY A 486 31.73 -12.76 37.54
N LYS A 487 32.69 -13.06 38.43
CA LYS A 487 32.66 -12.67 39.85
C LYS A 487 33.91 -11.88 40.17
N ALA A 488 33.75 -10.81 40.95
CA ALA A 488 34.85 -10.00 41.45
C ALA A 488 35.87 -10.86 42.22
N ARG A 489 37.16 -10.50 42.12
CA ARG A 489 38.25 -11.15 42.87
C ARG A 489 39.19 -10.10 43.42
N ILE A 490 39.65 -10.33 44.65
CA ILE A 490 40.58 -9.47 45.39
C ILE A 490 41.82 -10.28 45.74
N ALA A 491 43.00 -9.72 45.55
CA ALA A 491 44.25 -10.17 46.16
C ALA A 491 44.73 -9.12 47.17
N LEU A 492 44.95 -9.57 48.41
CA LEU A 492 45.13 -8.70 49.57
C LEU A 492 46.61 -8.36 49.85
N ASP A 493 47.55 -9.26 49.56
CA ASP A 493 48.96 -8.92 49.40
C ASP A 493 49.57 -9.73 48.25
N VAL A 494 49.91 -9.04 47.17
CA VAL A 494 50.43 -9.66 45.94
C VAL A 494 51.79 -10.35 46.19
N GLY A 495 52.49 -10.00 47.27
CA GLY A 495 53.79 -10.60 47.64
C GLY A 495 53.75 -12.00 48.27
N GLU A 496 52.68 -12.40 48.97
CA GLU A 496 52.54 -13.76 49.56
C GLU A 496 51.84 -14.75 48.61
N ASP A 497 50.96 -14.26 47.72
CA ASP A 497 50.31 -15.02 46.64
C ASP A 497 51.14 -15.02 45.32
N ALA A 498 52.40 -14.56 45.38
CA ALA A 498 53.23 -14.06 44.28
C ALA A 498 53.58 -15.02 43.12
N ILE A 499 53.15 -16.28 43.14
CA ILE A 499 53.53 -17.25 42.10
C ILE A 499 52.83 -16.95 40.75
N TYR A 500 51.78 -16.11 40.73
CA TYR A 500 51.00 -15.76 39.52
C TYR A 500 50.97 -14.26 39.14
N PHE A 501 51.61 -13.36 39.90
CA PHE A 501 51.23 -11.92 39.89
C PHE A 501 52.38 -10.89 39.80
N ASP A 502 53.62 -11.30 39.48
CA ASP A 502 54.72 -10.34 39.31
C ASP A 502 54.63 -9.63 37.94
N ASN A 503 54.00 -8.45 37.91
CA ASN A 503 53.97 -7.61 36.72
C ASN A 503 55.08 -6.54 36.79
N PRO A 504 56.17 -6.68 36.01
CA PRO A 504 57.30 -5.75 36.08
C PRO A 504 56.94 -4.32 35.67
N ASP A 505 55.80 -4.11 35.01
CA ASP A 505 55.31 -2.77 34.67
C ASP A 505 54.66 -2.04 35.85
N LEU A 506 54.22 -2.76 36.89
CA LEU A 506 53.53 -2.23 38.09
C LEU A 506 54.20 -2.75 39.38
N PRO A 507 55.49 -2.41 39.62
CA PRO A 507 56.29 -3.01 40.71
C PRO A 507 55.83 -2.60 42.12
N ASP A 508 55.08 -1.51 42.24
CA ASP A 508 54.60 -1.00 43.53
C ASP A 508 53.26 -1.61 43.95
N THR A 509 52.67 -2.50 43.14
CA THR A 509 51.38 -3.11 43.45
C THR A 509 51.48 -4.01 44.67
N ARG A 510 50.69 -3.69 45.69
CA ARG A 510 50.60 -4.45 46.93
C ARG A 510 49.24 -5.09 47.15
N SER A 511 48.19 -4.61 46.49
CA SER A 511 46.89 -5.29 46.45
C SER A 511 46.19 -4.98 45.12
N GLU A 512 45.37 -5.91 44.64
CA GLU A 512 44.68 -5.85 43.35
C GLU A 512 43.23 -6.30 43.50
N MET A 513 42.31 -5.62 42.80
CA MET A 513 40.92 -6.05 42.64
C MET A 513 40.55 -5.97 41.17
N ALA A 514 40.01 -7.07 40.64
CA ALA A 514 39.39 -7.06 39.33
C ALA A 514 37.87 -7.28 39.44
N LEU A 515 37.12 -6.47 38.72
CA LEU A 515 35.66 -6.44 38.69
C LEU A 515 35.17 -6.81 37.28
N PRO A 516 34.25 -7.77 37.14
CA PRO A 516 33.72 -8.14 35.82
C PRO A 516 32.90 -7.00 35.23
N LEU A 517 33.10 -6.73 33.95
CA LEU A 517 32.24 -5.86 33.15
C LEU A 517 31.20 -6.74 32.47
N ILE A 518 29.95 -6.66 32.92
CA ILE A 518 28.85 -7.50 32.41
C ILE A 518 27.80 -6.63 31.74
N ALA A 519 27.59 -6.87 30.44
CA ALA A 519 26.55 -6.21 29.68
C ALA A 519 25.63 -7.26 29.05
N ARG A 520 24.31 -7.11 29.25
CA ARG A 520 23.27 -8.00 28.71
C ARG A 520 23.53 -9.49 29.01
N GLY A 521 24.01 -9.79 30.23
CA GLY A 521 24.32 -11.14 30.68
C GLY A 521 25.60 -11.76 30.11
N ARG A 522 26.41 -10.99 29.39
CA ARG A 522 27.72 -11.42 28.86
C ARG A 522 28.85 -10.67 29.56
N ILE A 523 29.92 -11.39 29.89
CA ILE A 523 31.15 -10.78 30.38
C ILE A 523 31.87 -10.18 29.16
N ILE A 524 31.95 -8.85 29.11
CA ILE A 524 32.60 -8.13 28.01
C ILE A 524 34.04 -7.76 28.33
N GLY A 525 34.46 -7.93 29.58
CA GLY A 525 35.79 -7.54 30.05
C GLY A 525 35.90 -7.49 31.57
N ALA A 526 36.92 -6.79 32.06
CA ALA A 526 37.13 -6.51 33.47
C ALA A 526 37.69 -5.10 33.69
N LEU A 527 37.30 -4.49 34.80
CA LEU A 527 37.94 -3.31 35.38
C LEU A 527 38.93 -3.79 36.44
N ASP A 528 40.21 -3.59 36.18
CA ASP A 528 41.31 -3.87 37.10
C ASP A 528 41.69 -2.60 37.86
N ILE A 529 41.82 -2.69 39.18
CA ILE A 529 42.27 -1.61 40.05
C ILE A 529 43.33 -2.11 41.03
N GLN A 530 44.40 -1.35 41.19
CA GLN A 530 45.53 -1.74 42.04
C GLN A 530 45.94 -0.61 42.99
N SER A 531 46.51 -1.01 44.12
CA SER A 531 46.94 -0.12 45.19
C SER A 531 48.36 -0.46 45.65
N THR A 532 49.12 0.55 46.03
CA THR A 532 50.45 0.41 46.65
C THR A 532 50.40 0.03 48.13
N THR A 533 49.21 -0.05 48.70
CA THR A 533 48.99 -0.41 50.11
C THR A 533 48.48 -1.85 50.19
N PRO A 534 49.10 -2.73 50.99
CA PRO A 534 48.55 -4.07 51.26
C PRO A 534 47.16 -3.98 51.90
N ASN A 535 46.28 -4.93 51.62
CA ASN A 535 44.92 -5.03 52.17
C ASN A 535 44.05 -3.77 51.91
N ALA A 536 44.27 -3.05 50.80
CA ALA A 536 43.54 -1.82 50.53
C ALA A 536 42.04 -2.03 50.22
N PHE A 537 41.65 -3.27 49.87
CA PHE A 537 40.29 -3.59 49.41
C PHE A 537 39.57 -4.52 50.39
N LYS A 538 38.37 -4.14 50.84
CA LYS A 538 37.50 -5.03 51.66
C LYS A 538 36.40 -5.67 50.81
N SER A 539 35.79 -6.74 51.32
CA SER A 539 34.64 -7.42 50.68
C SER A 539 33.46 -6.48 50.40
N GLU A 540 33.26 -5.49 51.28
CA GLU A 540 32.20 -4.50 51.13
C GLU A 540 32.51 -3.51 50.00
N ASP A 541 33.79 -3.17 49.78
CA ASP A 541 34.23 -2.27 48.73
C ASP A 541 34.04 -2.91 47.33
N ALA A 542 34.22 -4.23 47.21
CA ALA A 542 33.95 -4.94 45.95
C ALA A 542 32.49 -4.83 45.51
N SER A 543 31.54 -4.94 46.44
CA SER A 543 30.11 -4.83 46.09
C SER A 543 29.74 -3.42 45.65
N ILE A 544 30.39 -2.40 46.22
CA ILE A 544 30.16 -0.99 45.91
C ILE A 544 30.81 -0.62 44.56
N LEU A 545 32.07 -1.01 44.35
CA LEU A 545 32.77 -0.75 43.09
C LEU A 545 32.23 -1.62 41.93
N GLN A 546 31.61 -2.77 42.21
CA GLN A 546 30.88 -3.53 41.20
C GLN A 546 29.72 -2.73 40.59
N ILE A 547 29.00 -1.92 41.38
CA ILE A 547 27.94 -1.05 40.85
C ILE A 547 28.52 -0.08 39.81
N LEU A 548 29.71 0.46 40.07
CA LEU A 548 30.41 1.32 39.10
C LEU A 548 30.87 0.54 37.88
N ALA A 549 31.42 -0.67 38.06
CA ALA A 549 31.82 -1.55 36.97
C ALA A 549 30.63 -1.94 36.07
N ASP A 550 29.43 -2.14 36.64
CA ASP A 550 28.20 -2.41 35.89
C ASP A 550 27.80 -1.19 35.03
N GLN A 551 27.91 0.04 35.56
CA GLN A 551 27.66 1.26 34.80
C GLN A 551 28.70 1.46 33.68
N VAL A 552 29.97 1.16 33.96
CA VAL A 552 31.04 1.16 32.97
C VAL A 552 30.75 0.16 31.85
N ALA A 553 30.30 -1.05 32.18
CA ALA A 553 29.97 -2.09 31.21
C ALA A 553 28.82 -1.66 30.27
N ILE A 554 27.78 -1.03 30.83
CA ILE A 554 26.67 -0.47 30.05
C ILE A 554 27.16 0.64 29.11
N ALA A 555 28.00 1.56 29.60
CA ALA A 555 28.52 2.65 28.78
C ALA A 555 29.39 2.16 27.62
N ILE A 556 30.25 1.16 27.86
CA ILE A 556 31.08 0.53 26.84
C ILE A 556 30.21 -0.16 25.78
N GLU A 557 29.18 -0.90 26.19
CA GLU A 557 28.25 -1.55 25.25
C GLU A 557 27.47 -0.51 24.43
N ASN A 558 27.04 0.60 25.05
CA ASN A 558 26.35 1.68 24.35
C ASN A 558 27.24 2.36 23.30
N ALA A 559 28.50 2.66 23.64
CA ALA A 559 29.48 3.23 22.71
C ALA A 559 29.75 2.27 21.53
N ARG A 560 29.90 0.97 21.80
CA ARG A 560 30.07 -0.07 20.78
C ARG A 560 28.87 -0.16 19.84
N LEU A 561 27.65 -0.21 20.38
CA LEU A 561 26.41 -0.28 19.58
C LEU A 561 26.21 0.97 18.72
N TYR A 562 26.58 2.13 19.24
CA TYR A 562 26.52 3.38 18.50
C TYR A 562 27.49 3.39 17.31
N GLU A 563 28.72 2.94 17.51
CA GLU A 563 29.72 2.81 16.45
C GLU A 563 29.29 1.80 15.38
N GLU A 564 28.77 0.64 15.78
CA GLU A 564 28.23 -0.39 14.87
C GLU A 564 27.06 0.16 14.03
N THR A 565 26.15 0.91 14.65
CA THR A 565 25.02 1.55 13.95
C THR A 565 25.53 2.55 12.91
N ARG A 566 26.50 3.39 13.27
CA ARG A 566 27.10 4.36 12.34
C ARG A 566 27.81 3.67 11.18
N ARG A 567 28.55 2.60 11.45
CA ARG A 567 29.21 1.79 10.41
C ARG A 567 28.20 1.17 9.45
N THR A 568 27.18 0.50 10.00
CA THR A 568 26.11 -0.13 9.20
C THR A 568 25.39 0.90 8.33
N LEU A 569 25.11 2.09 8.86
CA LEU A 569 24.50 3.18 8.09
C LEU A 569 25.41 3.62 6.94
N ALA A 570 26.72 3.78 7.17
CA ALA A 570 27.67 4.15 6.13
C ALA A 570 27.81 3.08 5.03
N GLU A 571 27.74 1.79 5.41
CA GLU A 571 27.73 0.65 4.49
C GLU A 571 26.45 0.66 3.63
N ILE A 572 25.27 0.82 4.25
CA ILE A 572 23.98 0.92 3.55
C ILE A 572 23.97 2.11 2.58
N GLU A 573 24.45 3.28 3.00
CA GLU A 573 24.54 4.45 2.14
C GLU A 573 25.43 4.21 0.92
N THR A 574 26.55 3.50 1.11
CA THR A 574 27.48 3.16 0.02
C THR A 574 26.86 2.17 -0.95
N LEU A 575 26.21 1.11 -0.45
CA LEU A 575 25.47 0.15 -1.28
C LEU A 575 24.33 0.82 -2.05
N ASN A 576 23.57 1.70 -1.41
CA ASN A 576 22.47 2.43 -2.03
C ASN A 576 22.98 3.35 -3.16
N ARG A 577 24.13 4.02 -2.96
CA ARG A 577 24.80 4.81 -4.01
C ARG A 577 25.25 3.94 -5.19
N GLN A 578 25.81 2.75 -4.93
CA GLN A 578 26.20 1.80 -5.98
C GLN A 578 24.99 1.30 -6.77
N TYR A 579 23.94 0.87 -6.06
CA TYR A 579 22.69 0.41 -6.64
C TYR A 579 22.05 1.46 -7.57
N ILE A 580 21.96 2.72 -7.13
CA ILE A 580 21.43 3.82 -7.94
C ILE A 580 22.28 4.01 -9.20
N ALA A 581 23.61 4.01 -9.07
CA ALA A 581 24.51 4.18 -10.21
C ALA A 581 24.33 3.06 -11.26
N GLU A 582 24.31 1.80 -10.84
CA GLU A 582 24.12 0.65 -11.73
C GLU A 582 22.79 0.69 -12.46
N ARG A 583 21.69 0.98 -11.74
CA ARG A 583 20.35 1.07 -12.33
C ARG A 583 20.25 2.17 -13.37
N TRP A 584 20.77 3.36 -13.06
CA TRP A 584 20.74 4.47 -14.01
C TRP A 584 21.65 4.23 -15.21
N GLN A 585 22.81 3.58 -15.04
CA GLN A 585 23.69 3.20 -16.15
C GLN A 585 23.01 2.21 -17.12
N ALA A 586 22.26 1.23 -16.60
CA ALA A 586 21.51 0.28 -17.44
C ALA A 586 20.41 0.97 -18.27
N ILE A 587 19.79 2.03 -17.73
CA ILE A 587 18.73 2.78 -18.40
C ILE A 587 19.31 3.73 -19.44
N THR A 588 20.37 4.47 -19.10
CA THR A 588 21.00 5.42 -20.04
C THR A 588 21.67 4.70 -21.20
N ALA A 589 22.27 3.52 -20.99
CA ALA A 589 22.91 2.74 -22.05
C ALA A 589 21.94 2.27 -23.16
N ARG A 590 20.64 2.19 -22.88
CA ARG A 590 19.60 1.74 -23.82
C ARG A 590 18.84 2.90 -24.49
N ARG A 591 19.11 4.15 -24.09
CA ARG A 591 18.39 5.33 -24.58
C ARG A 591 19.23 6.05 -25.65
N ALA A 592 18.60 6.34 -26.79
CA ALA A 592 19.24 7.09 -27.89
C ALA A 592 19.38 8.59 -27.60
N ILE A 593 18.56 9.13 -26.69
CA ILE A 593 18.55 10.54 -26.29
C ILE A 593 19.20 10.67 -24.92
N VAL A 594 20.24 11.50 -24.81
CA VAL A 594 21.02 11.73 -23.58
C VAL A 594 20.67 13.05 -22.88
N GLY A 595 19.82 13.88 -23.49
CA GLY A 595 19.33 15.13 -22.92
C GLY A 595 18.60 16.00 -23.93
N PHE A 596 18.38 17.28 -23.58
CA PHE A 596 17.76 18.28 -24.44
C PHE A 596 18.53 19.59 -24.42
N TYR A 597 18.54 20.27 -25.56
CA TYR A 597 19.05 21.63 -25.73
C TYR A 597 17.90 22.59 -25.99
N HIS A 598 17.95 23.79 -25.40
CA HIS A 598 16.97 24.85 -25.63
C HIS A 598 17.66 26.23 -25.63
N SER A 599 17.19 27.13 -26.50
CA SER A 599 17.62 28.53 -26.57
C SER A 599 16.40 29.42 -26.85
N LEU A 600 16.49 30.72 -26.54
CA LEU A 600 15.42 31.68 -26.88
C LEU A 600 15.16 31.80 -28.39
N THR A 601 16.15 31.41 -29.22
CA THR A 601 16.08 31.49 -30.68
C THR A 601 15.86 30.14 -31.34
N GLU A 602 15.92 29.03 -30.61
CA GLU A 602 15.81 27.68 -31.15
C GLU A 602 14.86 26.83 -30.31
N GLU A 603 13.99 26.08 -30.98
CA GLU A 603 13.13 25.10 -30.32
C GLU A 603 13.93 24.02 -29.59
N THR A 604 13.29 23.40 -28.59
CA THR A 604 13.89 22.34 -27.79
C THR A 604 14.19 21.12 -28.66
N LYS A 605 15.47 20.72 -28.73
CA LYS A 605 15.92 19.58 -29.53
C LYS A 605 16.57 18.51 -28.66
N PRO A 606 16.35 17.22 -28.96
CA PRO A 606 17.06 16.15 -28.27
C PRO A 606 18.55 16.15 -28.64
N ILE A 607 19.41 15.89 -27.67
CA ILE A 607 20.83 15.61 -27.90
C ILE A 607 21.08 14.11 -27.75
N THR A 608 21.85 13.56 -28.68
CA THR A 608 22.22 12.12 -28.72
C THR A 608 23.69 11.89 -28.32
N ARG A 609 24.47 12.96 -28.18
CA ARG A 609 25.85 12.94 -27.69
C ARG A 609 26.02 13.90 -26.50
N PRO A 610 26.78 13.52 -25.46
CA PRO A 610 27.02 14.40 -24.31
C PRO A 610 27.73 15.70 -24.70
N VAL A 611 27.34 16.80 -24.07
CA VAL A 611 28.03 18.09 -24.21
C VAL A 611 29.25 18.09 -23.30
N ASP A 612 30.45 18.33 -23.87
CA ASP A 612 31.71 18.30 -23.13
C ASP A 612 32.29 19.71 -22.92
N HIS A 613 31.93 20.32 -21.80
CA HIS A 613 32.51 21.58 -21.31
C HIS A 613 33.22 21.36 -19.97
N GLU A 614 34.21 22.22 -19.67
CA GLU A 614 35.04 22.08 -18.46
C GLU A 614 34.21 22.18 -17.17
N GLU A 615 33.28 23.14 -17.10
CA GLU A 615 32.37 23.31 -15.98
C GLU A 615 31.44 22.09 -15.80
N ILE A 616 31.01 21.43 -16.89
CA ILE A 616 30.21 20.21 -16.81
C ILE A 616 31.04 19.08 -16.20
N ARG A 617 32.28 18.87 -16.68
CA ARG A 617 33.20 17.87 -16.12
C ARG A 617 33.50 18.12 -14.65
N ARG A 618 33.70 19.39 -14.26
CA ARG A 618 33.90 19.77 -12.86
C ARG A 618 32.66 19.46 -12.02
N ALA A 619 31.47 19.86 -12.45
CA ALA A 619 30.23 19.60 -11.72
C ALA A 619 29.94 18.11 -11.54
N ILE A 620 30.21 17.28 -12.55
CA ILE A 620 30.08 15.82 -12.47
C ILE A 620 31.08 15.22 -11.48
N LYS A 621 32.33 15.70 -11.50
CA LYS A 621 33.41 15.16 -10.65
C LYS A 621 33.25 15.59 -9.18
N THR A 622 32.87 16.84 -8.93
CA THR A 622 32.77 17.39 -7.57
C THR A 622 31.39 17.19 -6.94
N GLY A 623 30.34 16.99 -7.74
CA GLY A 623 28.96 16.96 -7.27
C GLY A 623 28.44 18.33 -6.79
N THR A 624 29.16 19.41 -7.12
CA THR A 624 28.82 20.79 -6.74
C THR A 624 28.66 21.68 -7.97
N VAL A 625 28.03 22.85 -7.81
CA VAL A 625 27.87 23.81 -8.91
C VAL A 625 29.24 24.29 -9.38
N ALA A 626 29.48 24.23 -10.68
CA ALA A 626 30.70 24.73 -11.30
C ALA A 626 30.37 25.90 -12.22
N VAL A 627 31.05 27.03 -12.00
CA VAL A 627 30.94 28.22 -12.86
C VAL A 627 32.14 28.24 -13.81
N ALA A 628 31.90 28.56 -15.08
CA ALA A 628 32.95 28.74 -16.06
C ALA A 628 33.93 29.82 -15.58
N THR A 629 35.22 29.49 -15.56
CA THR A 629 36.28 30.44 -15.24
C THR A 629 36.60 31.26 -16.50
N PRO A 630 36.69 32.59 -16.43
CA PRO A 630 37.11 33.39 -17.57
C PRO A 630 38.52 32.96 -17.98
N ASN A 631 38.69 32.47 -19.21
CA ASN A 631 39.99 32.16 -19.77
C ASN A 631 40.43 33.30 -20.70
N GLU A 632 41.73 33.57 -20.83
CA GLU A 632 42.28 34.70 -21.59
C GLU A 632 42.00 34.63 -23.12
N ASN A 633 41.58 33.46 -23.62
CA ASN A 633 41.13 33.27 -25.00
C ASN A 633 39.62 33.55 -25.14
N ALA A 634 39.32 34.71 -25.73
CA ALA A 634 38.06 35.46 -25.72
C ALA A 634 36.81 34.85 -26.41
N GLN A 635 36.53 33.54 -26.30
CA GLN A 635 35.32 32.93 -26.90
C GLN A 635 34.42 32.15 -25.93
N GLN A 636 34.77 32.05 -24.65
CA GLN A 636 33.97 31.28 -23.70
C GLN A 636 32.88 32.17 -23.05
N LYS A 637 31.62 31.93 -23.44
CA LYS A 637 30.44 32.58 -22.86
C LYS A 637 30.31 32.23 -21.37
N SER A 638 29.83 33.17 -20.56
CA SER A 638 29.57 32.95 -19.13
C SER A 638 28.57 31.81 -18.95
N ALA A 639 28.99 30.73 -18.29
CA ALA A 639 28.20 29.51 -18.13
C ALA A 639 28.32 28.94 -16.71
N LEU A 640 27.33 28.15 -16.32
CA LEU A 640 27.34 27.37 -15.09
C LEU A 640 26.78 25.97 -15.36
N ALA A 641 27.31 24.99 -14.64
CA ALA A 641 26.79 23.63 -14.60
C ALA A 641 26.30 23.32 -13.18
N VAL A 642 25.03 22.94 -13.06
CA VAL A 642 24.43 22.46 -11.81
C VAL A 642 24.25 20.94 -11.91
N PRO A 643 24.81 20.16 -10.97
CA PRO A 643 24.62 18.73 -10.95
C PRO A 643 23.21 18.37 -10.51
N VAL A 644 22.57 17.45 -11.23
CA VAL A 644 21.34 16.78 -10.83
C VAL A 644 21.74 15.49 -10.13
N SER A 645 21.61 15.49 -8.80
CA SER A 645 22.07 14.39 -7.95
C SER A 645 20.92 13.72 -7.23
N ILE A 646 20.97 12.39 -7.13
CA ILE A 646 20.00 11.57 -6.38
C ILE A 646 20.79 10.80 -5.34
N ARG A 647 20.47 11.04 -4.06
CA ARG A 647 21.16 10.44 -2.90
C ARG A 647 22.70 10.53 -2.98
N GLY A 648 23.20 11.69 -3.39
CA GLY A 648 24.65 11.97 -3.48
C GLY A 648 25.35 11.46 -4.74
N LYS A 649 24.64 10.80 -5.68
CA LYS A 649 25.19 10.43 -6.99
C LYS A 649 24.70 11.42 -8.06
N THR A 650 25.64 12.08 -8.76
CA THR A 650 25.31 12.93 -9.90
C THR A 650 24.96 12.08 -11.12
N LEU A 651 23.77 12.28 -11.67
CA LEU A 651 23.23 11.53 -12.80
C LEU A 651 23.19 12.35 -14.08
N ALA A 652 22.94 13.65 -13.95
CA ALA A 652 22.87 14.58 -15.07
C ALA A 652 23.41 15.96 -14.64
N THR A 653 23.54 16.86 -15.61
CA THR A 653 23.91 18.25 -15.37
C THR A 653 22.96 19.17 -16.11
N ILE A 654 22.51 20.22 -15.44
CA ILE A 654 21.86 21.35 -16.09
C ILE A 654 22.96 22.36 -16.41
N HIS A 655 23.23 22.56 -17.70
CA HIS A 655 24.19 23.55 -18.18
C HIS A 655 23.43 24.78 -18.67
N VAL A 656 23.78 25.95 -18.13
CA VAL A 656 23.17 27.23 -18.50
C VAL A 656 24.27 28.15 -18.99
N GLN A 657 24.10 28.67 -20.20
CA GLN A 657 25.04 29.58 -20.84
C GLN A 657 24.37 30.93 -21.11
N SER A 658 25.07 32.02 -20.83
CA SER A 658 24.63 33.39 -21.12
C SER A 658 25.15 33.87 -22.46
N SER A 659 24.36 34.67 -23.19
CA SER A 659 24.83 35.42 -24.35
C SER A 659 25.83 36.52 -24.01
N ASN A 660 25.86 36.99 -22.75
CA ASN A 660 26.81 37.99 -22.27
C ASN A 660 28.03 37.29 -21.62
N PRO A 661 29.24 37.35 -22.23
CA PRO A 661 30.43 36.71 -21.70
C PRO A 661 30.89 37.28 -20.35
N ASN A 662 30.50 38.51 -20.01
CA ASN A 662 30.86 39.18 -18.76
C ASN A 662 29.80 39.04 -17.65
N ARG A 663 28.74 38.26 -17.86
CA ARG A 663 27.69 38.06 -16.85
C ARG A 663 28.29 37.38 -15.61
N ARG A 664 28.04 37.96 -14.44
CA ARG A 664 28.28 37.33 -13.14
C ARG A 664 26.97 36.71 -12.64
N TRP A 665 27.04 35.45 -12.22
CA TRP A 665 25.91 34.73 -11.65
C TRP A 665 25.75 35.09 -10.18
N SER A 666 24.54 35.52 -9.80
CA SER A 666 24.20 35.82 -8.41
C SER A 666 23.93 34.56 -7.60
N GLN A 667 24.06 34.65 -6.28
CA GLN A 667 23.75 33.53 -5.37
C GLN A 667 22.28 33.10 -5.48
N SER A 668 21.36 34.04 -5.70
CA SER A 668 19.93 33.73 -5.89
C SER A 668 19.65 32.93 -7.17
N GLU A 669 20.35 33.25 -8.28
CA GLU A 669 20.23 32.48 -9.53
C GLU A 669 20.81 31.07 -9.39
N ILE A 670 21.93 30.94 -8.70
CA ILE A 670 22.54 29.63 -8.41
C ILE A 670 21.60 28.79 -7.54
N ALA A 671 21.06 29.37 -6.46
CA ALA A 671 20.11 28.70 -5.57
C ALA A 671 18.84 28.26 -6.30
N LEU A 672 18.31 29.09 -7.21
CA LEU A 672 17.17 28.73 -8.04
C LEU A 672 17.48 27.52 -8.93
N LEU A 673 18.61 27.53 -9.62
CA LEU A 673 19.01 26.43 -10.50
C LEU A 673 19.31 25.14 -9.73
N GLN A 674 19.85 25.24 -8.51
CA GLN A 674 19.99 24.11 -7.59
C GLN A 674 18.63 23.53 -7.19
N ALA A 675 17.67 24.37 -6.80
CA ALA A 675 16.31 23.91 -6.46
C ALA A 675 15.61 23.25 -7.67
N VAL A 676 15.83 23.76 -8.88
CA VAL A 676 15.34 23.12 -10.12
C VAL A 676 16.04 21.78 -10.33
N ALA A 677 17.37 21.71 -10.17
CA ALA A 677 18.13 20.47 -10.31
C ALA A 677 17.65 19.39 -9.32
N GLU A 678 17.35 19.76 -8.08
CA GLU A 678 16.78 18.85 -7.07
C GLU A 678 15.42 18.30 -7.51
N ARG A 679 14.50 19.18 -7.99
CA ARG A 679 13.19 18.76 -8.49
C ARG A 679 13.29 17.86 -9.73
N VAL A 680 14.21 18.17 -10.65
CA VAL A 680 14.48 17.33 -11.82
C VAL A 680 14.99 15.96 -11.39
N GLY A 681 15.91 15.89 -10.41
CA GLY A 681 16.38 14.63 -9.84
C GLY A 681 15.24 13.79 -9.26
N ALA A 682 14.39 14.39 -8.41
CA ALA A 682 13.24 13.70 -7.82
C ALA A 682 12.25 13.19 -8.88
N ALA A 683 11.95 14.01 -9.89
CA ALA A 683 11.06 13.64 -10.99
C ALA A 683 11.64 12.50 -11.84
N LEU A 684 12.94 12.53 -12.14
CA LEU A 684 13.64 11.47 -12.86
C LEU A 684 13.59 10.14 -12.09
N GLU A 685 13.80 10.14 -10.77
CA GLU A 685 13.67 8.93 -9.95
C GLU A 685 12.24 8.39 -9.95
N THR A 686 11.25 9.29 -9.87
CA THR A 686 9.83 8.90 -9.86
C THR A 686 9.44 8.29 -11.20
N ALA A 687 9.84 8.91 -12.31
CA ALA A 687 9.61 8.38 -13.65
C ALA A 687 10.29 7.01 -13.84
N ARG A 688 11.51 6.84 -13.33
CA ARG A 688 12.23 5.57 -13.36
C ARG A 688 11.48 4.48 -12.59
N LEU A 689 11.05 4.76 -11.36
CA LEU A 689 10.29 3.83 -10.52
C LEU A 689 8.95 3.46 -11.16
N PHE A 690 8.28 4.42 -11.79
CA PHE A 690 7.04 4.18 -12.53
C PHE A 690 7.29 3.24 -13.73
N GLU A 691 8.30 3.50 -14.55
CA GLU A 691 8.65 2.64 -15.71
C GLU A 691 9.01 1.21 -15.26
N GLU A 692 9.71 1.06 -14.13
CA GLU A 692 10.03 -0.25 -13.55
C GLU A 692 8.78 -0.98 -13.04
N SER A 693 7.89 -0.26 -12.36
CA SER A 693 6.59 -0.76 -11.89
C SER A 693 5.71 -1.22 -13.05
N GLU A 694 5.63 -0.42 -14.12
CA GLU A 694 4.84 -0.73 -15.31
C GLU A 694 5.37 -1.99 -16.01
N LYS A 695 6.69 -2.09 -16.22
CA LYS A 695 7.31 -3.30 -16.79
C LYS A 695 7.05 -4.53 -15.95
N ARG A 696 7.09 -4.40 -14.62
CA ARG A 696 6.78 -5.51 -13.71
C ARG A 696 5.31 -5.92 -13.81
N ALA A 697 4.38 -4.95 -13.80
CA ALA A 697 2.95 -5.22 -13.95
C ALA A 697 2.62 -5.84 -15.31
N GLN A 698 3.24 -5.38 -16.40
CA GLN A 698 3.10 -6.00 -17.73
C GLN A 698 3.59 -7.46 -17.71
N LYS A 699 4.76 -7.73 -17.10
CA LYS A 699 5.28 -9.09 -16.97
C LYS A 699 4.37 -9.98 -16.13
N GLU A 700 3.89 -9.50 -14.98
CA GLU A 700 2.98 -10.24 -14.11
C GLU A 700 1.64 -10.51 -14.80
N LYS A 701 1.08 -9.54 -15.53
CA LYS A 701 -0.13 -9.72 -16.33
C LYS A 701 0.07 -10.80 -17.40
N ILE A 702 1.17 -10.75 -18.14
CA ILE A 702 1.50 -11.77 -19.15
C ILE A 702 1.57 -13.16 -18.50
N ILE A 703 2.27 -13.30 -17.36
CA ILE A 703 2.37 -14.59 -16.64
C ILE A 703 0.98 -15.05 -16.17
N SER A 704 0.17 -14.15 -15.64
CA SER A 704 -1.18 -14.44 -15.16
C SER A 704 -2.11 -14.89 -16.30
N ASP A 705 -2.09 -14.20 -17.44
CA ASP A 705 -2.89 -14.52 -18.62
C ASP A 705 -2.51 -15.91 -19.17
N ILE A 706 -1.21 -16.22 -19.26
CA ILE A 706 -0.71 -17.55 -19.64
C ILE A 706 -1.21 -18.60 -18.65
N SER A 707 -1.02 -18.36 -17.34
CA SER A 707 -1.38 -19.32 -16.29
C SER A 707 -2.89 -19.61 -16.26
N ALA A 708 -3.73 -18.58 -16.48
CA ALA A 708 -5.18 -18.73 -16.55
C ALA A 708 -5.62 -19.60 -17.75
N ARG A 709 -4.99 -19.42 -18.92
CA ARG A 709 -5.28 -20.22 -20.12
C ARG A 709 -4.82 -21.67 -19.99
N ILE A 710 -3.63 -21.88 -19.43
CA ILE A 710 -3.15 -23.22 -19.08
C ILE A 710 -4.09 -23.87 -18.06
N GLY A 711 -4.46 -23.15 -17.00
CA GLY A 711 -5.32 -23.65 -15.93
C GLY A 711 -6.79 -23.87 -16.31
N ALA A 712 -7.28 -23.27 -17.40
CA ALA A 712 -8.61 -23.53 -17.95
C ALA A 712 -8.71 -24.87 -18.70
N THR A 713 -7.56 -25.53 -18.94
CA THR A 713 -7.47 -26.78 -19.67
C THR A 713 -7.34 -27.93 -18.68
N VAL A 714 -8.20 -28.95 -18.80
CA VAL A 714 -8.28 -30.07 -17.83
C VAL A 714 -7.56 -31.33 -18.33
N ASP A 715 -7.34 -31.43 -19.65
CA ASP A 715 -6.66 -32.57 -20.26
C ASP A 715 -5.13 -32.38 -20.31
N PHE A 716 -4.41 -33.41 -19.90
CA PHE A 716 -2.95 -33.37 -19.77
C PHE A 716 -2.21 -33.07 -21.08
N GLN A 717 -2.64 -33.63 -22.21
CA GLN A 717 -2.01 -33.35 -23.50
C GLN A 717 -2.32 -31.93 -23.95
N ASN A 718 -3.55 -31.47 -23.74
CA ASN A 718 -3.96 -30.11 -24.08
C ASN A 718 -3.27 -29.06 -23.20
N ILE A 719 -2.99 -29.34 -21.92
CA ILE A 719 -2.21 -28.45 -21.05
C ILE A 719 -0.81 -28.21 -21.64
N LEU A 720 -0.12 -29.27 -22.08
CA LEU A 720 1.22 -29.16 -22.67
C LEU A 720 1.18 -28.43 -24.02
N HIS A 721 0.16 -28.71 -24.85
CA HIS A 721 -0.04 -28.02 -26.12
C HIS A 721 -0.30 -26.52 -25.91
N THR A 722 -1.27 -26.16 -25.07
CA THR A 722 -1.62 -24.76 -24.77
C THR A 722 -0.46 -24.02 -24.11
N ALA A 723 0.30 -24.67 -23.22
CA ALA A 723 1.49 -24.07 -22.63
C ALA A 723 2.56 -23.75 -23.67
N ALA A 724 2.84 -24.67 -24.61
CA ALA A 724 3.81 -24.45 -25.67
C ALA A 724 3.37 -23.32 -26.62
N GLU A 725 2.09 -23.30 -27.00
CA GLU A 725 1.50 -22.30 -27.88
C GLU A 725 1.53 -20.89 -27.27
N GLU A 726 1.11 -20.75 -26.02
CA GLU A 726 1.09 -19.45 -25.32
C GLU A 726 2.51 -18.91 -25.07
N LEU A 727 3.47 -19.79 -24.73
CA LEU A 727 4.88 -19.40 -24.61
C LEU A 727 5.48 -18.97 -25.96
N GLY A 728 5.16 -19.67 -27.05
CA GLY A 728 5.61 -19.32 -28.40
C GLY A 728 5.04 -17.98 -28.88
N ARG A 729 3.81 -17.65 -28.48
CA ARG A 729 3.17 -16.37 -28.81
C ARG A 729 3.79 -15.18 -28.07
N VAL A 730 4.18 -15.39 -26.81
CA VAL A 730 4.67 -14.33 -25.92
C VAL A 730 6.15 -14.01 -26.13
N ILE A 731 6.94 -14.96 -26.63
CA ILE A 731 8.37 -14.79 -26.89
C ILE A 731 8.64 -14.83 -28.40
N PRO A 732 8.61 -13.67 -29.09
CA PRO A 732 8.74 -13.62 -30.55
C PRO A 732 10.04 -14.29 -31.03
N GLY A 733 9.93 -15.18 -32.01
CA GLY A 733 11.08 -15.87 -32.61
C GLY A 733 11.65 -17.03 -31.77
N SER A 734 10.90 -17.54 -30.79
CA SER A 734 11.32 -18.68 -29.96
C SER A 734 10.69 -19.99 -30.41
N GLU A 735 11.49 -21.06 -30.39
CA GLU A 735 11.03 -22.44 -30.50
C GLU A 735 10.80 -22.99 -29.09
N VAL A 736 9.58 -23.43 -28.79
CA VAL A 736 9.20 -23.90 -27.45
C VAL A 736 8.96 -25.40 -27.49
N VAL A 737 9.74 -26.14 -26.70
CA VAL A 737 9.61 -27.59 -26.54
C VAL A 737 9.31 -27.90 -25.07
N ILE A 738 8.20 -28.60 -24.83
CA ILE A 738 7.83 -29.12 -23.51
C ILE A 738 7.87 -30.64 -23.59
N GLN A 739 8.80 -31.27 -22.88
CA GLN A 739 9.00 -32.72 -22.90
C GLN A 739 8.88 -33.31 -21.49
N LEU A 740 8.26 -34.49 -21.41
CA LEU A 740 8.20 -35.26 -20.17
C LEU A 740 9.46 -36.12 -20.06
N ARG A 741 10.00 -36.22 -18.85
CA ARG A 741 11.10 -37.14 -18.57
C ARG A 741 10.52 -38.56 -18.55
N GLN A 742 10.91 -39.39 -19.51
CA GLN A 742 10.76 -40.84 -19.37
C GLN A 742 11.98 -41.36 -18.61
N ASP A 743 11.77 -41.92 -17.42
CA ASP A 743 12.81 -42.68 -16.76
C ASP A 743 12.98 -44.00 -17.51
N GLU A 744 14.19 -44.24 -18.02
CA GLU A 744 14.55 -45.51 -18.64
C GLU A 744 14.58 -46.60 -17.56
N THR A 745 13.43 -47.24 -17.35
CA THR A 745 13.36 -48.54 -16.68
C THR A 745 12.55 -49.50 -17.54
N SER A 746 13.33 -50.33 -18.24
CA SER A 746 13.05 -51.67 -18.81
C SER A 746 11.71 -52.31 -18.50
#